data_AF-A0A2P1PR59-F1
#
_entry.id   AF-A0A2P1PR59-F1
#
_cell.length_a   1.000
_cell.length_b   1.000
_cell.length_c   1.000
_cell.angle_alpha   90.00
_cell.angle_beta   90.00
_cell.angle_gamma   90.00
#
_symmetry.space_group_name_H-M   'P 1'
#
loop_
_entity.id
_entity.type
_entity.pdbx_description
1 polymer ?
#
loop_
_entity_poly.entity_id
_entity_poly.type
_entity_poly.pdbx_seq_one_letter_code
_entity_poly.pdbx_strand_id
1 'polypeptide(L)'
;MVFLKHFSQASRNLLLAGLFSSAFAAHALELASPAAFASMSASNGASEHGSASADLNWIAFDSTASNLVKADQNQYRDVFLFETLAGNRIISQVGDAPANGDSSHPDLSADGEWLVFQSNASNLTADDHNGTSDIFVYQRSTQLLRRLAPAGAESNGPSTRPRISASGQRIVFLSEANNWVTNDVNGMADVFVYDLSTNHVTRASVRPSGVDITDHPPLSAQISGDGLCVSIESRSELYVDDDLNGIVDYFVTQPNGLGTRRASVGSFGEELNAVTAGRHALIDCSRLIFHSLDPRATPSGFVTGFFLNDNNINTHLPLDAWASEAHVGLALSRDHRFLVVGTDREVNLPAVQEIIDLQTLEVTTSSTAHGLVQAISNSGDLILKQTSRALLPNDRNQRADLILSGPGPGNSLWISAALATESADLLPNGASGLGQGIVGPGLGLVRERRQAASGDGRFVLFSSMASNLVSNDLNEVEDVFIRDRLLAQTRRVGLRLDGSEPTEASTASDLSADGRWVLFESCDSLGLDSSPLICDLFMRDTQSGAIEQVNVSSAGTPGDGGGAIGRGHEARMSKDARIIVFTSIASNLVAGPNPAGASVFVRDRLLGSTELLGLGVAPMISRNGQYVIWIHGNSLKFLDRQSGSSQALPLSYDGLPLNGLRLNHASVSDDGRYVAFDTDAGNVVPGDRDERVDVFVHDRQTQQSILVSQDLEFVPAAGELSPDGVWLSYLSDGERGTTHRQLINVDWQTGRRHVLIESPLLETSNNQVAQPRFSADSTQIVALAAGLSASAPAIRGDLAAIYVLPSAPDRLFASNFETAD
;
A
#
# COMPACT_ATOMS: atom_id res chain seq x y z
N MET A 1 -40.43 8.52 -43.27
CA MET A 1 -41.07 9.81 -43.62
C MET A 1 -41.29 10.56 -42.32
N VAL A 2 -40.48 11.60 -42.09
CA VAL A 2 -40.58 12.70 -41.10
C VAL A 2 -40.97 12.36 -39.66
N PHE A 3 -39.97 12.26 -38.77
CA PHE A 3 -39.88 13.02 -37.50
C PHE A 3 -38.48 12.79 -36.89
N LEU A 4 -37.48 13.46 -37.47
CA LEU A 4 -36.13 13.59 -36.92
C LEU A 4 -35.92 15.07 -36.63
N LYS A 5 -36.13 15.49 -35.38
CA LYS A 5 -35.62 16.74 -34.78
C LYS A 5 -36.01 16.74 -33.30
N HIS A 6 -35.04 16.38 -32.44
CA HIS A 6 -34.89 16.73 -31.01
C HIS A 6 -34.32 15.54 -30.22
N PHE A 7 -33.01 15.32 -30.37
CA PHE A 7 -32.17 14.75 -29.31
C PHE A 7 -30.81 15.48 -29.39
N SER A 8 -30.28 15.87 -28.23
CA SER A 8 -29.06 16.68 -28.12
C SER A 8 -27.80 15.87 -28.47
N GLN A 9 -26.73 16.58 -28.79
CA GLN A 9 -25.42 16.04 -29.19
C GLN A 9 -24.78 15.13 -28.12
N ALA A 10 -25.28 15.15 -26.87
CA ALA A 10 -24.80 14.33 -25.76
C ALA A 10 -25.21 12.85 -25.85
N SER A 11 -26.25 12.50 -26.62
CA SER A 11 -26.73 11.11 -26.73
C SER A 11 -26.09 10.32 -27.87
N ARG A 12 -25.21 10.94 -28.68
CA ARG A 12 -24.49 10.26 -29.79
C ARG A 12 -23.12 9.75 -29.43
N ASN A 13 -22.52 10.20 -28.32
CA ASN A 13 -21.21 9.72 -27.86
C ASN A 13 -21.29 8.52 -26.89
N LEU A 14 -22.49 8.09 -26.48
CA LEU A 14 -22.64 6.94 -25.56
C LEU A 14 -22.92 5.59 -26.25
N LEU A 15 -23.03 5.55 -27.59
CA LEU A 15 -23.41 4.32 -28.31
C LEU A 15 -22.41 3.87 -29.39
N LEU A 16 -21.20 4.44 -29.42
CA LEU A 16 -20.12 4.05 -30.34
C LEU A 16 -18.79 3.73 -29.65
N ALA A 17 -18.82 3.28 -28.39
CA ALA A 17 -17.66 2.75 -27.65
C ALA A 17 -17.83 1.26 -27.27
N GLY A 18 -18.77 0.55 -27.89
CA GLY A 18 -19.21 -0.79 -27.48
C GLY A 18 -18.83 -1.94 -28.41
N LEU A 19 -18.01 -1.73 -29.45
CA LEU A 19 -17.65 -2.82 -30.37
C LEU A 19 -16.17 -2.73 -30.75
N PHE A 20 -15.45 -3.80 -30.40
CA PHE A 20 -14.01 -4.10 -30.56
C PHE A 20 -13.13 -3.92 -29.33
N SER A 21 -13.31 -4.81 -28.37
CA SER A 21 -12.21 -5.55 -27.72
C SER A 21 -12.80 -6.86 -27.22
N SER A 22 -12.73 -7.90 -28.05
CA SER A 22 -12.78 -9.28 -27.56
C SER A 22 -11.43 -9.57 -26.89
N ALA A 23 -11.20 -8.96 -25.73
CA ALA A 23 -10.17 -9.40 -24.82
C ALA A 23 -10.75 -10.60 -24.08
N PHE A 24 -10.17 -11.78 -24.29
CA PHE A 24 -10.31 -12.88 -23.34
C PHE A 24 -9.97 -12.31 -21.96
N ALA A 25 -10.94 -12.29 -21.05
CA ALA A 25 -10.66 -12.01 -19.65
C ALA A 25 -9.71 -13.12 -19.17
N ALA A 26 -8.42 -12.80 -19.06
CA ALA A 26 -7.47 -13.66 -18.40
C ALA A 26 -7.96 -13.85 -16.95
N HIS A 27 -8.08 -15.10 -16.52
CA HIS A 27 -8.41 -15.49 -15.16
C HIS A 27 -7.35 -14.92 -14.22
N ALA A 28 -7.63 -13.77 -13.60
CA ALA A 28 -6.63 -13.06 -12.80
C ALA A 28 -6.45 -13.78 -11.45
N LEU A 29 -5.44 -14.65 -11.39
CA LEU A 29 -4.88 -15.18 -10.16
C LEU A 29 -4.10 -14.04 -9.48
N GLU A 30 -4.52 -13.60 -8.29
CA GLU A 30 -3.83 -12.52 -7.55
C GLU A 30 -2.97 -13.10 -6.42
N LEU A 31 -1.67 -12.78 -6.38
CA LEU A 31 -0.80 -13.06 -5.25
C LEU A 31 -1.01 -11.99 -4.16
N ALA A 32 -1.60 -12.37 -3.03
CA ALA A 32 -1.91 -11.50 -1.89
C ALA A 32 -0.79 -11.40 -0.84
N SER A 33 0.24 -12.24 -0.92
CA SER A 33 1.42 -12.20 -0.04
C SER A 33 2.72 -11.78 -0.76
N PRO A 34 2.71 -10.78 -1.68
CA PRO A 34 3.97 -10.31 -2.23
C PRO A 34 4.80 -9.76 -1.05
N ALA A 35 6.09 -10.08 -0.99
CA ALA A 35 6.96 -9.35 -0.06
C ALA A 35 6.83 -7.85 -0.34
N ALA A 36 6.88 -7.03 0.72
CA ALA A 36 6.80 -5.58 0.59
C ALA A 36 7.87 -5.03 -0.37
N PHE A 37 8.92 -5.83 -0.62
CA PHE A 37 10.01 -5.51 -1.53
C PHE A 37 10.08 -6.40 -2.79
N ALA A 38 9.19 -7.39 -3.00
CA ALA A 38 9.29 -8.33 -4.13
C ALA A 38 8.20 -8.20 -5.20
N SER A 39 7.24 -7.28 -5.09
CA SER A 39 6.40 -6.90 -6.24
C SER A 39 6.85 -5.59 -6.92
N MET A 40 7.97 -5.03 -6.50
CA MET A 40 8.57 -3.88 -7.16
C MET A 40 10.05 -4.21 -7.35
N SER A 41 10.47 -4.52 -8.57
CA SER A 41 11.88 -4.36 -8.89
C SER A 41 12.22 -2.91 -8.56
N ALA A 42 13.19 -2.67 -7.68
CA ALA A 42 13.62 -1.31 -7.38
C ALA A 42 13.97 -0.60 -8.69
N SER A 43 13.76 0.71 -8.75
CA SER A 43 14.25 1.50 -9.88
C SER A 43 15.74 1.16 -10.12
N ASN A 44 16.13 0.97 -11.37
CA ASN A 44 17.53 0.70 -11.71
C ASN A 44 18.34 2.00 -11.93
N GLY A 45 17.73 3.15 -11.62
CA GLY A 45 18.28 4.50 -11.79
C GLY A 45 17.78 5.44 -10.69
N ALA A 46 18.43 6.60 -10.53
CA ALA A 46 18.04 7.58 -9.53
C ALA A 46 16.74 8.30 -9.93
N SER A 47 15.85 8.50 -8.97
CA SER A 47 14.61 9.27 -9.08
C SER A 47 14.68 10.49 -8.16
N GLU A 48 14.49 11.68 -8.73
CA GLU A 48 14.79 12.96 -8.10
C GLU A 48 13.73 14.02 -8.43
N HIS A 49 13.81 15.18 -7.74
CA HIS A 49 12.98 16.36 -7.98
C HIS A 49 11.47 16.08 -7.97
N GLY A 50 11.00 15.40 -6.93
CA GLY A 50 9.59 15.11 -6.76
C GLY A 50 8.76 16.39 -6.53
N SER A 51 7.69 16.57 -7.29
CA SER A 51 6.66 17.60 -7.09
C SER A 51 5.28 16.95 -7.09
N ALA A 52 4.31 17.52 -6.37
CA ALA A 52 3.00 16.92 -6.21
C ALA A 52 1.84 17.91 -6.28
N SER A 53 0.65 17.39 -6.59
CA SER A 53 -0.64 18.05 -6.37
C SER A 53 -0.90 18.29 -4.87
N ALA A 54 -1.88 19.11 -4.52
CA ALA A 54 -2.21 19.47 -3.14
C ALA A 54 -2.59 18.28 -2.24
N ASP A 55 -3.12 17.22 -2.85
CA ASP A 55 -3.57 15.98 -2.20
C ASP A 55 -2.56 14.82 -2.34
N LEU A 56 -1.44 15.03 -3.03
CA LEU A 56 -0.43 14.01 -3.36
C LEU A 56 -1.01 12.79 -4.13
N ASN A 57 -2.16 12.94 -4.80
CA ASN A 57 -2.68 11.92 -5.72
C ASN A 57 -1.94 11.88 -7.06
N TRP A 58 -1.28 12.99 -7.41
CA TRP A 58 -0.44 13.12 -8.59
C TRP A 58 0.95 13.54 -8.17
N ILE A 59 1.95 12.77 -8.56
CA ILE A 59 3.36 13.04 -8.23
C ILE A 59 4.16 13.03 -9.52
N ALA A 60 4.79 14.15 -9.86
CA ALA A 60 5.73 14.25 -10.95
C ALA A 60 7.15 14.15 -10.42
N PHE A 61 8.02 13.47 -11.15
CA PHE A 61 9.43 13.34 -10.79
C PHE A 61 10.25 13.02 -12.03
N ASP A 62 11.56 13.20 -11.96
CA ASP A 62 12.46 12.75 -13.01
C ASP A 62 13.26 11.54 -12.57
N SER A 63 13.57 10.65 -13.52
CA SER A 63 14.29 9.42 -13.23
C SER A 63 15.20 9.01 -14.37
N THR A 64 16.32 8.38 -14.01
CA THR A 64 17.24 7.71 -14.95
C THR A 64 16.94 6.21 -15.08
N ALA A 65 15.86 5.75 -14.46
CA ALA A 65 15.53 4.34 -14.36
C ALA A 65 14.73 3.86 -15.58
N SER A 66 15.32 2.95 -16.35
CA SER A 66 14.71 2.34 -17.54
C SER A 66 13.67 1.26 -17.25
N ASN A 67 13.42 0.96 -15.97
CA ASN A 67 12.48 -0.09 -15.56
C ASN A 67 11.20 0.45 -14.91
N LEU A 68 11.00 1.77 -14.86
CA LEU A 68 9.77 2.35 -14.32
C LEU A 68 8.59 2.22 -15.27
N VAL A 69 8.83 2.30 -16.58
CA VAL A 69 7.81 2.11 -17.63
C VAL A 69 8.41 1.31 -18.80
N LYS A 70 7.71 0.30 -19.34
CA LYS A 70 8.22 -0.56 -20.43
C LYS A 70 8.59 0.19 -21.72
N ALA A 71 7.90 1.30 -21.96
CA ALA A 71 8.14 2.16 -23.12
C ALA A 71 9.46 2.93 -23.00
N ASP A 72 10.03 3.05 -21.79
CA ASP A 72 11.29 3.72 -21.57
C ASP A 72 12.48 2.82 -21.98
N GLN A 73 13.03 3.11 -23.16
CA GLN A 73 14.16 2.40 -23.75
C GLN A 73 15.26 3.35 -24.24
N ASN A 74 15.13 4.65 -23.95
CA ASN A 74 15.98 5.69 -24.53
C ASN A 74 17.30 5.89 -23.76
N GLN A 75 17.42 5.35 -22.54
CA GLN A 75 18.57 5.52 -21.63
C GLN A 75 18.85 6.97 -21.21
N TYR A 76 17.90 7.88 -21.39
CA TYR A 76 17.99 9.26 -20.94
C TYR A 76 17.27 9.42 -19.60
N ARG A 77 17.49 10.55 -18.93
CA ARG A 77 16.64 10.95 -17.82
C ARG A 77 15.28 11.38 -18.37
N ASP A 78 14.20 10.87 -17.80
CA ASP A 78 12.84 11.17 -18.22
C ASP A 78 11.99 11.70 -17.08
N VAL A 79 10.94 12.43 -17.46
CA VAL A 79 9.94 12.94 -16.52
C VAL A 79 8.77 11.97 -16.48
N PHE A 80 8.42 11.52 -15.29
CA PHE A 80 7.33 10.62 -15.00
C PHE A 80 6.23 11.34 -14.23
N LEU A 81 4.99 10.86 -14.40
CA LEU A 81 3.87 11.15 -13.53
C LEU A 81 3.38 9.84 -12.92
N PHE A 82 3.27 9.81 -11.60
CA PHE A 82 2.69 8.73 -10.84
C PHE A 82 1.24 9.06 -10.46
N GLU A 83 0.38 8.05 -10.57
CA GLU A 83 -0.98 8.03 -10.05
C GLU A 83 -1.20 6.75 -9.23
N THR A 84 -1.78 6.87 -8.04
CA THR A 84 -1.90 5.77 -7.06
C THR A 84 -2.53 4.49 -7.60
N LEU A 85 -3.48 4.59 -8.53
CA LEU A 85 -4.18 3.44 -9.12
C LEU A 85 -3.65 3.01 -10.49
N ALA A 86 -2.93 3.90 -11.20
CA ALA A 86 -2.47 3.66 -12.58
C ALA A 86 -0.95 3.44 -12.69
N GLY A 87 -0.18 3.76 -11.65
CA GLY A 87 1.27 3.64 -11.61
C GLY A 87 2.00 4.76 -12.34
N ASN A 88 3.25 4.48 -12.72
CA ASN A 88 4.12 5.42 -13.41
C ASN A 88 3.80 5.51 -14.91
N ARG A 89 3.80 6.73 -15.45
CA ARG A 89 3.78 7.00 -16.90
C ARG A 89 4.85 8.03 -17.26
N ILE A 90 5.50 7.85 -18.40
CA ILE A 90 6.43 8.83 -18.95
C ILE A 90 5.66 9.99 -19.59
N ILE A 91 6.05 11.22 -19.26
CA ILE A 91 5.47 12.48 -19.74
C ILE A 91 6.36 13.12 -20.79
N SER A 92 7.69 12.94 -20.69
CA SER A 92 8.67 13.33 -21.70
C SER A 92 8.63 12.39 -22.91
N GLN A 93 7.48 12.28 -23.57
CA GLN A 93 7.30 11.49 -24.79
C GLN A 93 6.25 12.08 -25.72
N VAL A 94 6.33 11.74 -27.01
CA VAL A 94 5.30 12.03 -28.02
C VAL A 94 4.86 10.72 -28.67
N GLY A 95 3.59 10.35 -28.46
CA GLY A 95 3.12 9.00 -28.80
C GLY A 95 3.91 7.95 -28.01
N ASP A 96 4.47 6.97 -28.71
CA ASP A 96 5.32 5.93 -28.12
C ASP A 96 6.83 6.26 -28.19
N ALA A 97 7.20 7.49 -28.58
CA ALA A 97 8.58 7.92 -28.71
C ALA A 97 9.00 8.75 -27.49
N PRO A 98 9.79 8.19 -26.55
CA PRO A 98 10.33 8.93 -25.43
C PRO A 98 11.38 9.97 -25.88
N ALA A 99 11.69 10.90 -25.00
CA ALA A 99 12.66 11.98 -25.24
C ALA A 99 14.01 11.43 -25.71
N ASN A 100 14.65 12.08 -26.68
CA ASN A 100 15.99 11.71 -27.17
C ASN A 100 17.11 12.49 -26.46
N GLY A 101 16.82 13.05 -25.29
CA GLY A 101 17.72 13.83 -24.45
C GLY A 101 17.12 13.99 -23.04
N ASP A 102 17.96 14.35 -22.08
CA ASP A 102 17.53 14.42 -20.67
C ASP A 102 16.39 15.42 -20.45
N SER A 103 15.36 14.96 -19.75
CA SER A 103 14.23 15.74 -19.25
C SER A 103 14.23 15.71 -17.71
N SER A 104 14.06 16.86 -17.05
CA SER A 104 14.21 16.95 -15.58
C SER A 104 13.45 18.14 -14.97
N HIS A 105 13.54 18.27 -13.63
CA HIS A 105 12.96 19.36 -12.83
C HIS A 105 11.46 19.57 -13.08
N PRO A 106 10.61 18.55 -12.92
CA PRO A 106 9.19 18.72 -13.09
C PRO A 106 8.56 19.51 -11.93
N ASP A 107 7.52 20.30 -12.22
CA ASP A 107 6.66 20.92 -11.21
C ASP A 107 5.18 20.81 -11.61
N LEU A 108 4.30 20.63 -10.62
CA LEU A 108 2.86 20.41 -10.79
C LEU A 108 2.03 21.59 -10.25
N SER A 109 0.91 21.88 -10.89
CA SER A 109 -0.16 22.70 -10.32
C SER A 109 -0.85 21.98 -9.15
N ALA A 110 -1.54 22.73 -8.29
CA ALA A 110 -2.14 22.18 -7.07
C ALA A 110 -3.23 21.13 -7.35
N ASP A 111 -3.90 21.21 -8.51
CA ASP A 111 -4.90 20.24 -8.97
C ASP A 111 -4.30 19.09 -9.81
N GLY A 112 -2.99 19.10 -10.07
CA GLY A 112 -2.34 18.13 -10.94
C GLY A 112 -2.74 18.21 -12.42
N GLU A 113 -3.39 19.28 -12.87
CA GLU A 113 -3.82 19.45 -14.27
C GLU A 113 -2.67 19.89 -15.18
N TRP A 114 -1.73 20.69 -14.66
CA TRP A 114 -0.62 21.24 -15.41
C TRP A 114 0.71 20.77 -14.82
N LEU A 115 1.58 20.27 -15.70
CA LEU A 115 2.94 19.86 -15.39
C LEU A 115 3.91 20.68 -16.25
N VAL A 116 4.97 21.19 -15.66
CA VAL A 116 6.06 21.86 -16.38
C VAL A 116 7.37 21.14 -16.15
N PHE A 117 8.26 21.08 -17.13
CA PHE A 117 9.58 20.47 -17.00
C PHE A 117 10.55 21.04 -18.02
N GLN A 118 11.85 20.86 -17.81
CA GLN A 118 12.87 21.20 -18.81
C GLN A 118 13.30 19.95 -19.59
N SER A 119 13.66 20.09 -20.86
CA SER A 119 14.17 18.98 -21.67
C SER A 119 15.20 19.43 -22.70
N ASN A 120 16.24 18.61 -22.90
CA ASN A 120 17.24 18.75 -23.97
C ASN A 120 16.83 18.01 -25.26
N ALA A 121 15.61 17.46 -25.31
CA ALA A 121 15.18 16.55 -26.36
C ALA A 121 14.54 17.27 -27.55
N SER A 122 15.18 17.12 -28.71
CA SER A 122 14.72 17.68 -29.99
C SER A 122 13.49 16.96 -30.57
N ASN A 123 13.11 15.79 -30.04
CA ASN A 123 12.00 15.00 -30.57
C ASN A 123 10.67 15.19 -29.82
N LEU A 124 10.61 16.04 -28.79
CA LEU A 124 9.37 16.33 -28.06
C LEU A 124 8.46 17.33 -28.78
N THR A 125 9.00 18.08 -29.75
CA THR A 125 8.22 18.88 -30.69
C THR A 125 8.96 18.95 -32.03
N ALA A 126 8.23 18.98 -33.14
CA ALA A 126 8.83 18.97 -34.48
C ALA A 126 9.61 20.26 -34.81
N ASP A 127 9.37 21.34 -34.07
CA ASP A 127 9.98 22.65 -34.30
C ASP A 127 11.23 22.90 -33.43
N ASP A 128 11.74 21.88 -32.73
CA ASP A 128 12.94 21.99 -31.89
C ASP A 128 14.24 21.75 -32.67
N HIS A 129 15.00 22.83 -32.87
CA HIS A 129 16.20 22.89 -33.70
C HIS A 129 17.40 23.54 -32.99
N ASN A 130 17.21 24.12 -31.81
CA ASN A 130 18.26 24.88 -31.10
C ASN A 130 19.27 23.97 -30.38
N GLY A 131 18.91 22.70 -30.12
CA GLY A 131 19.77 21.73 -29.42
C GLY A 131 20.11 22.14 -27.98
N THR A 132 19.25 22.94 -27.35
CA THR A 132 19.44 23.42 -25.97
C THR A 132 18.30 22.96 -25.06
N SER A 133 18.39 23.23 -23.76
CA SER A 133 17.31 22.90 -22.83
C SER A 133 16.14 23.86 -23.04
N ASP A 134 14.93 23.34 -23.22
CA ASP A 134 13.71 24.12 -23.37
C ASP A 134 12.68 23.76 -22.29
N ILE A 135 11.74 24.67 -22.04
CA ILE A 135 10.64 24.43 -21.09
C ILE A 135 9.45 23.84 -21.82
N PHE A 136 8.96 22.71 -21.31
CA PHE A 136 7.77 22.03 -21.79
C PHE A 136 6.65 22.11 -20.76
N VAL A 137 5.42 22.18 -21.26
CA VAL A 137 4.18 22.20 -20.49
C VAL A 137 3.31 21.06 -20.98
N TYR A 138 2.87 20.24 -20.05
CA TYR A 138 1.97 19.14 -20.28
C TYR A 138 0.64 19.40 -19.57
N GLN A 139 -0.46 19.30 -20.32
CA GLN A 139 -1.81 19.38 -19.78
C GLN A 139 -2.40 17.98 -19.64
N ARG A 140 -2.79 17.59 -18.42
CA ARG A 140 -3.21 16.22 -18.10
C ARG A 140 -4.53 15.83 -18.77
N SER A 141 -5.54 16.69 -18.74
CA SER A 141 -6.87 16.35 -19.29
C SER A 141 -6.88 16.16 -20.81
N THR A 142 -6.05 16.92 -21.53
CA THR A 142 -5.95 16.88 -22.99
C THR A 142 -4.79 16.03 -23.48
N GLN A 143 -3.88 15.64 -22.58
CA GLN A 143 -2.60 15.00 -22.88
C GLN A 143 -1.73 15.80 -23.87
N LEU A 144 -1.94 17.12 -23.93
CA LEU A 144 -1.20 18.00 -24.83
C LEU A 144 0.16 18.34 -24.21
N LEU A 145 1.23 17.99 -24.93
CA LEU A 145 2.59 18.44 -24.65
C LEU A 145 2.93 19.63 -25.56
N ARG A 146 3.41 20.74 -24.97
CA ARG A 146 3.78 21.96 -25.68
C ARG A 146 5.11 22.50 -25.16
N ARG A 147 6.02 22.83 -26.08
CA ARG A 147 7.20 23.65 -25.77
C ARG A 147 6.82 25.13 -25.61
N LEU A 148 7.31 25.79 -24.57
CA LEU A 148 7.24 27.24 -24.46
C LEU A 148 8.27 27.89 -25.40
N ALA A 149 7.86 28.97 -26.05
CA ALA A 149 8.73 29.70 -26.96
C ALA A 149 8.48 31.22 -26.85
N PRO A 150 9.49 32.04 -27.14
CA PRO A 150 9.31 33.47 -27.40
C PRO A 150 8.31 33.74 -28.53
N ALA A 151 7.82 34.98 -28.61
CA ALA A 151 6.85 35.36 -29.63
C ALA A 151 7.44 35.26 -31.05
N GLY A 152 7.02 34.24 -31.80
CA GLY A 152 7.32 34.07 -33.22
C GLY A 152 8.71 33.48 -33.54
N ALA A 153 9.46 33.02 -32.54
CA ALA A 153 10.75 32.37 -32.73
C ALA A 153 11.02 31.34 -31.62
N GLU A 154 11.93 30.41 -31.89
CA GLU A 154 12.49 29.51 -30.89
C GLU A 154 13.42 30.27 -29.92
N SER A 155 13.56 29.78 -28.68
CA SER A 155 14.53 30.31 -27.72
C SER A 155 15.96 30.15 -28.29
N ASN A 156 16.82 31.15 -28.12
CA ASN A 156 18.20 31.11 -28.65
C ASN A 156 19.27 30.80 -27.59
N GLY A 157 18.85 30.20 -26.48
CA GLY A 157 19.70 29.81 -25.36
C GLY A 157 18.94 28.90 -24.38
N PRO A 158 19.63 28.21 -23.47
CA PRO A 158 19.02 27.26 -22.54
C PRO A 158 18.00 27.93 -21.62
N SER A 159 16.90 27.23 -21.38
CA SER A 159 15.86 27.57 -20.41
C SER A 159 15.72 26.43 -19.40
N THR A 160 15.78 26.73 -18.10
CA THR A 160 15.91 25.74 -17.03
C THR A 160 15.11 26.09 -15.78
N ARG A 161 15.00 25.14 -14.85
CA ARG A 161 14.37 25.27 -13.52
C ARG A 161 12.95 25.86 -13.55
N PRO A 162 12.03 25.30 -14.36
CA PRO A 162 10.66 25.79 -14.40
C PRO A 162 9.92 25.51 -13.09
N ARG A 163 9.04 26.42 -12.69
CA ARG A 163 8.11 26.27 -11.58
C ARG A 163 6.74 26.81 -11.99
N ILE A 164 5.66 26.18 -11.54
CA ILE A 164 4.29 26.56 -11.92
C ILE A 164 3.49 27.03 -10.70
N SER A 165 2.70 28.08 -10.89
CA SER A 165 1.74 28.57 -9.88
C SER A 165 0.73 27.49 -9.51
N ALA A 166 0.21 27.51 -8.28
CA ALA A 166 -0.79 26.54 -7.82
C ALA A 166 -2.03 26.49 -8.72
N SER A 167 -2.42 27.63 -9.31
CA SER A 167 -3.54 27.75 -10.26
C SER A 167 -3.28 27.18 -11.65
N GLY A 168 -2.03 26.82 -11.98
CA GLY A 168 -1.64 26.37 -13.31
C GLY A 168 -1.63 27.46 -14.38
N GLN A 169 -1.72 28.75 -14.03
CA GLN A 169 -1.83 29.85 -15.01
C GLN A 169 -0.49 30.47 -15.41
N ARG A 170 0.52 30.43 -14.51
CA ARG A 170 1.80 31.10 -14.70
C ARG A 170 2.98 30.19 -14.39
N ILE A 171 4.03 30.35 -15.17
CA ILE A 171 5.26 29.59 -15.07
C ILE A 171 6.40 30.57 -14.88
N VAL A 172 7.28 30.32 -13.90
CA VAL A 172 8.57 31.01 -13.78
C VAL A 172 9.70 30.07 -14.20
N PHE A 173 10.70 30.58 -14.90
CA PHE A 173 11.86 29.79 -15.33
C PHE A 173 13.08 30.70 -15.52
N LEU A 174 14.27 30.10 -15.55
CA LEU A 174 15.53 30.80 -15.85
C LEU A 174 15.87 30.60 -17.33
N SER A 175 16.41 31.60 -18.01
CA SER A 175 16.90 31.43 -19.39
C SER A 175 18.09 32.31 -19.72
N GLU A 176 19.07 31.77 -20.44
CA GLU A 176 20.19 32.52 -21.05
C GLU A 176 19.83 33.06 -22.45
N ALA A 177 18.60 32.81 -22.93
CA ALA A 177 18.14 33.26 -24.23
C ALA A 177 17.77 34.74 -24.22
N ASN A 178 18.41 35.53 -25.07
CA ASN A 178 18.22 36.99 -25.13
C ASN A 178 17.00 37.43 -25.96
N ASN A 179 16.18 36.47 -26.40
CA ASN A 179 15.04 36.72 -27.29
C ASN A 179 13.66 36.47 -26.65
N TRP A 180 13.59 36.16 -25.34
CA TRP A 180 12.31 36.06 -24.62
C TRP A 180 11.59 37.40 -24.49
N VAL A 181 12.35 38.49 -24.36
CA VAL A 181 11.86 39.87 -24.32
C VAL A 181 12.76 40.74 -25.19
N THR A 182 12.24 41.90 -25.61
CA THR A 182 13.07 42.91 -26.27
C THR A 182 14.00 43.58 -25.26
N ASN A 183 15.26 43.81 -25.64
CA ASN A 183 16.31 44.48 -24.84
C ASN A 183 16.96 43.66 -23.74
N ASP A 184 16.91 42.33 -23.81
CA ASP A 184 17.82 41.50 -23.05
C ASP A 184 19.22 41.53 -23.72
N VAL A 185 20.20 42.16 -23.06
CA VAL A 185 21.53 42.42 -23.63
C VAL A 185 22.67 42.11 -22.66
N ASN A 186 22.38 41.59 -21.47
CA ASN A 186 23.38 41.32 -20.43
C ASN A 186 24.23 40.06 -20.71
N GLY A 187 23.75 39.15 -21.56
CA GLY A 187 24.41 37.87 -21.82
C GLY A 187 24.49 36.96 -20.60
N MET A 188 23.57 37.11 -19.65
CA MET A 188 23.45 36.29 -18.45
C MET A 188 22.09 35.59 -18.42
N ALA A 189 21.94 34.56 -17.57
CA ALA A 189 20.64 33.99 -17.31
C ALA A 189 19.72 35.03 -16.63
N ASP A 190 18.45 35.04 -17.01
CA ASP A 190 17.42 35.91 -16.46
C ASP A 190 16.20 35.08 -15.98
N VAL A 191 15.43 35.63 -15.05
CA VAL A 191 14.17 35.04 -14.58
C VAL A 191 13.01 35.57 -15.42
N PHE A 192 12.25 34.68 -16.02
CA PHE A 192 11.08 35.01 -16.83
C PHE A 192 9.80 34.43 -16.24
N VAL A 193 8.69 35.17 -16.38
CA VAL A 193 7.34 34.71 -16.05
C VAL A 193 6.54 34.61 -17.34
N TYR A 194 6.05 33.41 -17.64
CA TYR A 194 5.18 33.10 -18.75
C TYR A 194 3.73 32.97 -18.27
N ASP A 195 2.83 33.74 -18.86
CA ASP A 195 1.40 33.65 -18.61
C ASP A 195 0.75 32.74 -19.67
N LEU A 196 0.29 31.55 -19.25
CA LEU A 196 -0.27 30.54 -20.15
C LEU A 196 -1.59 30.98 -20.79
N SER A 197 -2.32 31.90 -20.17
CA SER A 197 -3.61 32.37 -20.67
C SER A 197 -3.48 33.40 -21.80
N THR A 198 -2.41 34.20 -21.76
CA THR A 198 -2.16 35.28 -22.71
C THR A 198 -0.98 35.02 -23.64
N ASN A 199 -0.17 33.99 -23.36
CA ASN A 199 1.15 33.76 -23.96
C ASN A 199 2.08 34.98 -23.85
N HIS A 200 1.90 35.77 -22.80
CA HIS A 200 2.73 36.93 -22.52
C HIS A 200 3.91 36.55 -21.63
N VAL A 201 5.08 37.14 -21.89
CA VAL A 201 6.32 36.91 -21.13
C VAL A 201 6.78 38.21 -20.51
N THR A 202 7.15 38.15 -19.23
CA THR A 202 7.70 39.29 -18.49
C THR A 202 9.02 38.87 -17.86
N ARG A 203 10.07 39.68 -18.01
CA ARG A 203 11.33 39.46 -17.30
C ARG A 203 11.19 39.99 -15.87
N ALA A 204 11.38 39.11 -14.89
CA ALA A 204 11.31 39.41 -13.47
C ALA A 204 12.69 39.84 -12.90
N SER A 205 13.79 39.43 -13.54
CA SER A 205 15.14 39.83 -13.15
C SER A 205 15.55 41.18 -13.75
N VAL A 206 14.97 42.26 -13.22
CA VAL A 206 15.31 43.64 -13.59
C VAL A 206 15.70 44.44 -12.36
N ARG A 207 16.54 45.45 -12.56
CA ARG A 207 16.75 46.49 -11.54
C ARG A 207 15.45 47.23 -11.26
N PRO A 208 15.34 47.94 -10.12
CA PRO A 208 14.20 48.84 -9.86
C PRO A 208 13.96 49.88 -10.97
N SER A 209 15.00 50.26 -11.71
CA SER A 209 14.93 51.16 -12.87
C SER A 209 14.46 50.50 -14.17
N GLY A 210 14.22 49.18 -14.17
CA GLY A 210 13.77 48.40 -15.34
C GLY A 210 14.88 47.97 -16.30
N VAL A 211 16.15 48.21 -15.97
CA VAL A 211 17.32 47.78 -16.78
C VAL A 211 17.89 46.44 -16.31
N ASP A 212 18.80 45.87 -17.10
CA ASP A 212 19.41 44.57 -16.85
C ASP A 212 20.28 44.50 -15.59
N ILE A 213 20.17 43.36 -14.92
CA ILE A 213 21.14 42.90 -13.93
C ILE A 213 22.39 42.42 -14.70
N THR A 214 23.59 42.87 -14.28
CA THR A 214 24.83 42.69 -15.08
C THR A 214 26.02 42.17 -14.29
N ASP A 215 25.87 41.96 -12.99
CA ASP A 215 26.95 41.54 -12.08
C ASP A 215 26.88 40.02 -11.81
N HIS A 216 25.71 39.50 -11.46
CA HIS A 216 25.51 38.09 -11.15
C HIS A 216 24.15 37.56 -11.64
N PRO A 217 24.09 36.33 -12.19
CA PRO A 217 22.84 35.72 -12.59
C PRO A 217 21.99 35.28 -11.38
N PRO A 218 20.67 35.10 -11.56
CA PRO A 218 19.82 34.42 -10.59
C PRO A 218 20.24 32.95 -10.46
N LEU A 219 20.19 32.42 -9.24
CA LEU A 219 20.46 31.02 -8.92
C LEU A 219 19.17 30.20 -8.99
N SER A 220 18.06 30.68 -8.41
CA SER A 220 16.78 29.98 -8.46
C SER A 220 15.63 30.98 -8.40
N ALA A 221 14.44 30.54 -8.80
CA ALA A 221 13.22 31.32 -8.66
C ALA A 221 12.04 30.44 -8.22
N GLN A 222 11.12 31.00 -7.42
CA GLN A 222 9.84 30.39 -7.09
C GLN A 222 8.70 31.34 -7.42
N ILE A 223 7.51 30.81 -7.63
CA ILE A 223 6.31 31.58 -7.94
C ILE A 223 5.25 31.34 -6.85
N SER A 224 4.54 32.40 -6.45
CA SER A 224 3.47 32.31 -5.47
C SER A 224 2.30 31.48 -6.00
N GLY A 225 1.48 30.92 -5.10
CA GLY A 225 0.33 30.10 -5.48
C GLY A 225 -0.65 30.79 -6.44
N ASP A 226 -0.83 32.09 -6.28
CA ASP A 226 -1.67 32.94 -7.16
C ASP A 226 -0.98 33.38 -8.46
N GLY A 227 0.32 33.14 -8.62
CA GLY A 227 1.10 33.54 -9.79
C GLY A 227 1.44 35.03 -9.88
N LEU A 228 1.20 35.82 -8.83
CA LEU A 228 1.42 37.27 -8.85
C LEU A 228 2.84 37.68 -8.49
N CYS A 229 3.58 36.86 -7.75
CA CYS A 229 4.87 37.19 -7.18
C CYS A 229 5.91 36.10 -7.42
N VAL A 230 7.16 36.55 -7.57
CA VAL A 230 8.31 35.68 -7.80
C VAL A 230 9.36 35.95 -6.75
N SER A 231 9.91 34.90 -6.15
CA SER A 231 11.13 35.00 -5.36
C SER A 231 12.33 34.74 -6.26
N ILE A 232 13.41 35.49 -6.07
CA ILE A 232 14.67 35.33 -6.79
C ILE A 232 15.77 35.14 -5.75
N GLU A 233 16.51 34.05 -5.87
CA GLU A 233 17.75 33.81 -5.13
C GLU A 233 18.93 34.28 -5.97
N SER A 234 19.74 35.23 -5.49
CA SER A 234 20.90 35.73 -6.24
C SER A 234 21.96 36.33 -5.32
N ARG A 235 23.16 36.54 -5.88
CA ARG A 235 24.26 37.30 -5.26
C ARG A 235 24.40 38.72 -5.82
N SER A 236 23.46 39.11 -6.67
CA SER A 236 23.53 40.40 -7.35
C SER A 236 23.19 41.53 -6.39
N GLU A 237 24.05 42.54 -6.38
CA GLU A 237 23.89 43.77 -5.59
C GLU A 237 22.94 44.77 -6.29
N LEU A 238 22.34 44.38 -7.41
CA LEU A 238 21.62 45.29 -8.31
C LEU A 238 20.10 45.15 -8.27
N TYR A 239 19.56 44.16 -7.53
CA TYR A 239 18.12 43.97 -7.37
C TYR A 239 17.47 45.05 -6.49
N VAL A 240 18.23 45.61 -5.55
CA VAL A 240 17.84 46.72 -4.66
C VAL A 240 19.06 47.63 -4.46
N ASP A 241 18.83 48.94 -4.25
CA ASP A 241 19.92 49.93 -4.20
C ASP A 241 20.79 49.86 -2.92
N ASP A 242 20.36 49.09 -1.91
CA ASP A 242 21.01 48.96 -0.60
C ASP A 242 21.70 47.61 -0.37
N ASP A 243 21.97 46.86 -1.44
CA ASP A 243 22.74 45.61 -1.41
C ASP A 243 24.23 45.86 -1.53
N LEU A 244 24.98 45.41 -0.52
CA LEU A 244 26.38 45.77 -0.31
C LEU A 244 27.24 44.57 0.11
N ASN A 245 26.65 43.39 0.27
CA ASN A 245 27.32 42.25 0.89
C ASN A 245 27.88 41.23 -0.12
N GLY A 246 27.38 41.22 -1.36
CA GLY A 246 27.73 40.26 -2.42
C GLY A 246 27.51 38.78 -2.05
N ILE A 247 26.68 38.49 -1.04
CA ILE A 247 26.31 37.14 -0.63
C ILE A 247 24.94 36.76 -1.20
N VAL A 248 24.50 35.52 -0.96
CA VAL A 248 23.19 35.07 -1.46
C VAL A 248 22.08 35.75 -0.66
N ASP A 249 21.17 36.39 -1.37
CA ASP A 249 19.98 37.04 -0.85
C ASP A 249 18.71 36.52 -1.52
N TYR A 250 17.58 36.73 -0.84
CA TYR A 250 16.25 36.39 -1.33
C TYR A 250 15.48 37.67 -1.63
N PHE A 251 15.14 37.86 -2.90
CA PHE A 251 14.35 38.99 -3.37
C PHE A 251 12.93 38.52 -3.68
N VAL A 252 11.93 39.38 -3.50
CA VAL A 252 10.55 39.16 -3.95
C VAL A 252 10.19 40.28 -4.90
N THR A 253 9.72 39.92 -6.08
CA THR A 253 9.37 40.87 -7.14
C THR A 253 7.95 40.64 -7.66
N GLN A 254 7.32 41.74 -8.05
CA GLN A 254 6.04 41.78 -8.74
C GLN A 254 6.28 42.19 -10.19
N PRO A 255 6.25 41.23 -11.15
CA PRO A 255 6.60 41.50 -12.55
C PRO A 255 5.73 42.56 -13.24
N ASN A 256 4.57 42.89 -12.66
CA ASN A 256 3.63 43.90 -13.16
C ASN A 256 3.93 45.35 -12.70
N GLY A 257 5.13 45.62 -12.12
CA GLY A 257 5.64 46.99 -11.95
C GLY A 257 5.56 47.56 -10.53
N LEU A 258 5.45 46.73 -9.49
CA LEU A 258 5.43 47.18 -8.09
C LEU A 258 6.80 47.06 -7.39
N GLY A 259 7.86 46.77 -8.16
CA GLY A 259 9.24 46.79 -7.72
C GLY A 259 9.72 45.46 -7.10
N THR A 260 11.03 45.41 -6.86
CA THR A 260 11.72 44.30 -6.20
C THR A 260 12.05 44.72 -4.78
N ARG A 261 11.79 43.85 -3.80
CA ARG A 261 12.22 44.04 -2.41
C ARG A 261 13.13 42.90 -1.98
N ARG A 262 14.04 43.17 -1.04
CA ARG A 262 14.76 42.11 -0.33
C ARG A 262 13.85 41.53 0.77
N ALA A 263 13.75 40.21 0.83
CA ALA A 263 13.04 39.48 1.89
C ALA A 263 13.99 38.97 2.98
N SER A 264 15.26 38.73 2.65
CA SER A 264 16.34 38.37 3.58
C SER A 264 16.86 39.58 4.38
N VAL A 265 15.96 40.25 5.09
CA VAL A 265 16.28 41.41 5.94
C VAL A 265 16.23 41.06 7.43
N GLY A 266 16.96 41.81 8.23
CA GLY A 266 16.91 41.78 9.69
C GLY A 266 15.69 42.51 10.24
N SER A 267 15.60 42.54 11.56
CA SER A 267 14.40 43.02 12.27
C SER A 267 14.14 44.52 12.13
N PHE A 268 15.12 45.28 11.65
CA PHE A 268 15.03 46.71 11.39
C PHE A 268 15.14 47.03 9.90
N GLY A 269 15.01 46.02 9.03
CA GLY A 269 15.11 46.15 7.58
C GLY A 269 16.55 46.17 7.05
N GLU A 270 17.55 45.94 7.89
CA GLU A 270 18.94 45.85 7.50
C GLU A 270 19.24 44.57 6.70
N GLU A 271 20.19 44.64 5.79
CA GLU A 271 20.70 43.48 5.04
C GLU A 271 21.34 42.43 5.98
N LEU A 272 20.97 41.15 5.78
CA LEU A 272 21.57 40.01 6.48
C LEU A 272 22.86 39.55 5.78
N ASN A 273 23.83 39.06 6.56
CA ASN A 273 25.18 38.69 6.09
C ASN A 273 25.41 37.17 6.12
N ALA A 274 24.41 36.37 6.49
CA ALA A 274 24.55 34.93 6.62
C ALA A 274 23.23 34.19 6.33
N VAL A 275 22.73 34.33 5.10
CA VAL A 275 21.55 33.63 4.59
C VAL A 275 21.98 32.33 3.92
N THR A 276 21.20 31.25 4.09
CA THR A 276 21.56 29.94 3.52
C THR A 276 20.86 29.71 2.20
N ALA A 277 21.62 29.49 1.13
CA ALA A 277 21.14 29.21 -0.23
C ALA A 277 20.21 27.98 -0.31
N GLY A 278 19.24 28.00 -1.22
CA GLY A 278 18.29 26.91 -1.47
C GLY A 278 17.30 26.60 -0.33
N ARG A 279 17.23 27.44 0.71
CA ARG A 279 16.39 27.24 1.91
C ARG A 279 15.36 28.35 2.07
N HIS A 280 14.52 28.54 1.04
CA HIS A 280 13.41 29.46 1.08
C HIS A 280 12.13 28.87 0.49
N ALA A 281 10.99 29.37 0.94
CA ALA A 281 9.67 29.06 0.39
C ALA A 281 8.85 30.35 0.27
N LEU A 282 8.41 30.68 -0.94
CA LEU A 282 7.54 31.83 -1.19
C LEU A 282 6.08 31.46 -0.86
N ILE A 283 5.44 32.26 0.00
CA ILE A 283 4.00 32.13 0.29
C ILE A 283 3.22 33.08 -0.61
N ASP A 284 3.56 34.36 -0.55
CA ASP A 284 2.96 35.43 -1.33
C ASP A 284 3.90 36.64 -1.42
N CYS A 285 3.41 37.73 -1.96
CA CYS A 285 4.17 38.95 -2.21
C CYS A 285 4.79 39.58 -0.94
N SER A 286 4.13 39.44 0.21
CA SER A 286 4.60 39.97 1.49
C SER A 286 5.27 38.91 2.36
N ARG A 287 4.97 37.63 2.15
CA ARG A 287 5.39 36.53 3.02
C ARG A 287 6.35 35.56 2.36
N LEU A 288 7.51 35.37 2.97
CA LEU A 288 8.53 34.42 2.54
C LEU A 288 9.18 33.75 3.74
N ILE A 289 9.33 32.43 3.69
CA ILE A 289 10.08 31.67 4.68
C ILE A 289 11.50 31.55 4.19
N PHE A 290 12.48 31.81 5.07
CA PHE A 290 13.89 31.64 4.75
C PHE A 290 14.70 31.18 5.95
N HIS A 291 15.86 30.60 5.69
CA HIS A 291 16.81 30.20 6.73
C HIS A 291 17.98 31.20 6.84
N SER A 292 18.31 31.60 8.07
CA SER A 292 19.42 32.53 8.36
C SER A 292 20.26 32.08 9.56
N LEU A 293 21.58 32.23 9.41
CA LEU A 293 22.59 32.12 10.47
C LEU A 293 22.93 33.50 11.08
N ASP A 294 22.35 34.57 10.55
CA ASP A 294 22.62 35.92 11.02
C ASP A 294 21.74 36.26 12.24
N PRO A 295 22.33 36.60 13.39
CA PRO A 295 21.57 36.91 14.61
C PRO A 295 20.70 38.16 14.49
N ARG A 296 20.89 39.00 13.47
CA ARG A 296 20.06 40.19 13.20
C ARG A 296 18.67 39.85 12.66
N ALA A 297 18.43 38.59 12.29
CA ALA A 297 17.13 38.14 11.82
C ALA A 297 15.99 38.32 12.85
N THR A 298 16.28 38.42 14.16
CA THR A 298 15.27 38.65 15.21
C THR A 298 15.74 39.69 16.27
N PRO A 299 14.84 40.49 16.88
CA PRO A 299 15.21 41.46 17.93
C PRO A 299 15.61 40.78 19.24
N SER A 300 15.24 39.52 19.46
CA SER A 300 15.35 38.84 20.76
C SER A 300 16.74 38.26 21.08
N GLY A 301 17.76 38.53 20.26
CA GLY A 301 19.13 38.03 20.42
C GLY A 301 19.43 36.78 19.59
N PHE A 302 20.66 36.25 19.68
CA PHE A 302 21.31 35.26 18.81
C PHE A 302 20.51 33.97 18.55
N VAL A 303 19.52 34.03 17.67
CA VAL A 303 18.79 32.85 17.21
C VAL A 303 19.06 32.68 15.71
N THR A 304 19.56 31.50 15.35
CA THR A 304 19.74 31.06 13.95
C THR A 304 18.67 30.02 13.64
N GLY A 305 18.09 30.04 12.45
CA GLY A 305 17.03 29.10 12.10
C GLY A 305 16.15 29.56 10.95
N PHE A 306 14.92 29.05 10.91
CA PHE A 306 13.92 29.41 9.93
C PHE A 306 13.08 30.60 10.42
N PHE A 307 12.85 31.55 9.52
CA PHE A 307 12.07 32.75 9.78
C PHE A 307 10.97 32.88 8.74
N LEU A 308 9.76 33.18 9.20
CA LEU A 308 8.69 33.71 8.36
C LEU A 308 8.84 35.24 8.32
N ASN A 309 9.30 35.77 7.19
CA ASN A 309 9.23 37.20 6.90
C ASN A 309 7.80 37.55 6.49
N ASP A 310 7.17 38.49 7.17
CA ASP A 310 5.92 39.13 6.74
C ASP A 310 6.13 40.65 6.74
N ASN A 311 6.26 41.25 5.54
CA ASN A 311 6.50 42.68 5.38
C ASN A 311 7.68 43.20 6.24
N ASN A 312 8.84 42.53 6.16
CA ASN A 312 10.05 42.83 6.93
C ASN A 312 9.95 42.57 8.45
N ILE A 313 8.85 41.98 8.91
CA ILE A 313 8.71 41.47 10.28
C ILE A 313 9.06 39.99 10.25
N ASN A 314 10.15 39.62 10.92
CA ASN A 314 10.57 38.23 11.01
C ASN A 314 9.96 37.55 12.25
N THR A 315 9.25 36.45 12.02
CA THR A 315 8.81 35.53 13.07
C THR A 315 9.71 34.31 13.04
N HIS A 316 10.42 34.03 14.14
CA HIS A 316 11.21 32.82 14.27
C HIS A 316 10.29 31.59 14.37
N LEU A 317 10.48 30.62 13.48
CA LEU A 317 9.71 29.37 13.51
C LEU A 317 10.34 28.43 14.56
N PRO A 318 9.54 27.80 15.45
CA PRO A 318 10.03 26.90 16.50
C PRO A 318 10.46 25.53 15.94
N LEU A 319 11.27 25.53 14.89
CA LEU A 319 11.85 24.35 14.26
C LEU A 319 13.26 24.12 14.80
N ASP A 320 13.68 22.87 14.89
CA ASP A 320 15.03 22.51 15.30
C ASP A 320 16.06 23.15 14.35
N ALA A 321 17.15 23.66 14.94
CA ALA A 321 18.19 24.37 14.21
C ALA A 321 19.10 23.38 13.44
N TRP A 322 18.56 22.74 12.40
CA TRP A 322 19.31 21.94 11.41
C TRP A 322 20.19 22.78 10.47
N ALA A 323 20.38 24.04 10.85
CA ALA A 323 21.09 25.09 10.16
C ALA A 323 22.50 24.69 9.67
N SER A 324 23.20 23.85 10.44
CA SER A 324 24.55 23.36 10.14
C SER A 324 24.59 22.04 9.36
N GLU A 325 23.46 21.38 9.13
CA GLU A 325 23.41 20.11 8.39
C GLU A 325 23.44 20.38 6.88
N ALA A 326 24.19 19.57 6.13
CA ALA A 326 24.36 19.76 4.68
C ALA A 326 23.12 19.37 3.86
N HIS A 327 22.22 18.55 4.43
CA HIS A 327 21.10 17.91 3.74
C HIS A 327 19.78 18.23 4.45
N VAL A 328 19.21 19.39 4.16
CA VAL A 328 17.93 19.86 4.72
C VAL A 328 16.93 20.03 3.57
N GLY A 329 15.82 19.29 3.62
CA GLY A 329 14.67 19.45 2.72
C GLY A 329 13.62 20.37 3.35
N LEU A 330 12.94 21.14 2.50
CA LEU A 330 11.90 22.10 2.87
C LEU A 330 10.76 21.99 1.86
N ALA A 331 9.53 21.78 2.35
CA ALA A 331 8.35 21.83 1.48
C ALA A 331 7.19 22.56 2.16
N LEU A 332 6.52 23.40 1.38
CA LEU A 332 5.33 24.14 1.78
C LEU A 332 4.11 23.50 1.08
N SER A 333 3.07 23.20 1.85
CA SER A 333 1.76 22.78 1.33
C SER A 333 1.19 23.83 0.35
N ARG A 334 0.36 23.39 -0.59
CA ARG A 334 -0.14 24.27 -1.67
C ARG A 334 -1.11 25.34 -1.18
N ASP A 335 -1.75 25.13 -0.03
CA ASP A 335 -2.56 26.14 0.66
C ASP A 335 -1.75 27.00 1.66
N HIS A 336 -0.44 26.75 1.74
CA HIS A 336 0.51 27.43 2.61
C HIS A 336 0.18 27.31 4.11
N ARG A 337 -0.53 26.26 4.51
CA ARG A 337 -0.85 26.03 5.92
C ARG A 337 0.27 25.29 6.64
N PHE A 338 0.75 24.21 6.05
CA PHE A 338 1.79 23.37 6.62
C PHE A 338 3.12 23.60 5.93
N LEU A 339 4.17 23.75 6.73
CA LEU A 339 5.55 23.64 6.31
C LEU A 339 6.12 22.37 6.92
N VAL A 340 6.83 21.58 6.11
CA VAL A 340 7.62 20.46 6.60
C VAL A 340 9.09 20.71 6.32
N VAL A 341 9.90 20.42 7.32
CA VAL A 341 11.35 20.50 7.27
C VAL A 341 11.91 19.21 7.81
N GLY A 342 12.93 18.68 7.16
CA GLY A 342 13.57 17.46 7.61
C GLY A 342 14.98 17.33 7.09
N THR A 343 15.78 16.53 7.76
CA THR A 343 17.15 16.26 7.35
C THR A 343 17.36 14.82 6.94
N ASP A 344 18.38 14.59 6.12
CA ASP A 344 18.88 13.26 5.85
C ASP A 344 20.25 13.11 6.55
N ARG A 345 20.29 12.41 7.69
CA ARG A 345 21.50 12.25 8.52
C ARG A 345 22.39 11.10 8.04
N GLU A 346 23.67 11.15 8.39
CA GLU A 346 24.61 10.04 8.15
C GLU A 346 24.15 8.72 8.80
N VAL A 347 24.67 7.61 8.27
CA VAL A 347 24.38 6.23 8.69
C VAL A 347 24.42 6.12 10.21
N ASN A 348 23.31 5.65 10.82
CA ASN A 348 23.09 5.39 12.25
C ASN A 348 22.49 6.50 13.13
N LEU A 349 22.00 7.62 12.57
CA LEU A 349 21.16 8.57 13.31
C LEU A 349 19.75 8.63 12.73
N PRO A 350 18.68 8.65 13.56
CA PRO A 350 17.32 8.81 13.06
C PRO A 350 17.18 10.16 12.36
N ALA A 351 16.70 10.15 11.12
CA ALA A 351 16.23 11.35 10.43
C ALA A 351 15.00 11.88 11.18
N VAL A 352 14.99 13.19 11.45
CA VAL A 352 13.89 13.87 12.14
C VAL A 352 13.21 14.78 11.13
N GLN A 353 11.88 14.77 11.17
CA GLN A 353 11.03 15.64 10.36
C GLN A 353 10.12 16.41 11.30
N GLU A 354 9.99 17.71 11.07
CA GLU A 354 9.06 18.58 11.77
C GLU A 354 8.06 19.15 10.78
N ILE A 355 6.79 19.00 11.12
CA ILE A 355 5.68 19.62 10.43
C ILE A 355 5.20 20.74 11.33
N ILE A 356 5.20 21.98 10.82
CA ILE A 356 4.64 23.13 11.52
C ILE A 356 3.37 23.59 10.82
N ASP A 357 2.30 23.76 11.60
CA ASP A 357 1.11 24.51 11.16
C ASP A 357 1.43 26.00 11.30
N LEU A 358 1.56 26.71 10.18
CA LEU A 358 1.94 28.13 10.13
C LEU A 358 0.88 29.06 10.72
N GLN A 359 -0.34 28.59 10.97
CA GLN A 359 -1.39 29.38 11.63
C GLN A 359 -1.29 29.30 13.16
N THR A 360 -1.02 28.11 13.70
CA THR A 360 -0.95 27.88 15.15
C THR A 360 0.47 27.93 15.70
N LEU A 361 1.47 27.78 14.84
CA LEU A 361 2.87 27.53 15.15
C LEU A 361 3.11 26.26 15.97
N GLU A 362 2.14 25.34 15.98
CA GLU A 362 2.30 24.03 16.59
C GLU A 362 3.18 23.14 15.71
N VAL A 363 4.12 22.44 16.34
CA VAL A 363 5.08 21.56 15.67
C VAL A 363 4.77 20.12 16.04
N THR A 364 4.64 19.28 15.01
CA THR A 364 4.58 17.82 15.14
C THR A 364 5.88 17.23 14.65
N THR A 365 6.55 16.45 15.50
CA THR A 365 7.77 15.72 15.16
C THR A 365 7.44 14.29 14.74
N SER A 366 8.08 13.82 13.67
CA SER A 366 8.06 12.43 13.25
C SER A 366 9.48 11.90 13.12
N SER A 367 9.74 10.75 13.75
CA SER A 367 11.06 10.10 13.79
C SER A 367 11.16 8.90 12.85
N THR A 368 10.20 8.70 11.95
CA THR A 368 10.00 7.40 11.28
C THR A 368 10.44 7.34 9.83
N ALA A 369 11.24 8.29 9.29
CA ALA A 369 11.65 8.18 7.90
C ALA A 369 12.94 8.91 7.52
N HIS A 370 13.85 8.12 6.96
CA HIS A 370 14.95 8.57 6.12
C HIS A 370 14.44 9.30 4.85
N GLY A 371 15.26 10.18 4.30
CA GLY A 371 15.01 10.89 3.03
C GLY A 371 14.68 12.38 3.17
N LEU A 372 15.14 13.16 2.19
CA LEU A 372 14.91 14.58 2.00
C LEU A 372 13.47 14.86 1.60
N VAL A 373 12.79 15.73 2.33
CA VAL A 373 11.41 16.09 2.05
C VAL A 373 11.28 16.85 0.73
N GLN A 374 10.30 16.45 -0.08
CA GLN A 374 10.03 17.02 -1.42
C GLN A 374 8.66 17.73 -1.47
N ALA A 375 7.62 17.17 -0.85
CA ALA A 375 6.28 17.75 -0.83
C ALA A 375 5.47 17.33 0.41
N ILE A 376 4.46 18.12 0.77
CA ILE A 376 3.49 17.82 1.83
C ILE A 376 2.07 18.14 1.34
N SER A 377 1.12 17.28 1.71
CA SER A 377 -0.31 17.48 1.42
C SER A 377 -0.90 18.66 2.19
N ASN A 378 -1.98 19.23 1.68
CA ASN A 378 -2.74 20.28 2.37
C ASN A 378 -3.40 19.80 3.67
N SER A 379 -3.57 18.49 3.87
CA SER A 379 -4.04 17.96 5.16
C SER A 379 -2.91 17.85 6.19
N GLY A 380 -1.65 17.87 5.74
CA GLY A 380 -0.47 17.64 6.58
C GLY A 380 -0.14 16.17 6.83
N ASP A 381 -0.97 15.23 6.34
CA ASP A 381 -0.85 13.81 6.70
C ASP A 381 0.06 13.01 5.77
N LEU A 382 0.18 13.44 4.50
CA LEU A 382 1.03 12.80 3.49
C LEU A 382 2.28 13.63 3.20
N ILE A 383 3.43 12.96 3.13
CA ILE A 383 4.74 13.56 2.82
C ILE A 383 5.46 12.75 1.74
N LEU A 384 5.86 13.41 0.66
CA LEU A 384 6.75 12.86 -0.37
C LEU A 384 8.21 13.12 0.02
N LYS A 385 9.04 12.08 -0.08
CA LYS A 385 10.45 12.08 0.32
C LYS A 385 11.32 11.46 -0.76
N GLN A 386 12.52 12.00 -0.90
CA GLN A 386 13.58 11.47 -1.75
C GLN A 386 14.68 10.89 -0.85
N THR A 387 15.01 9.63 -1.01
CA THR A 387 16.14 9.02 -0.29
C THR A 387 17.45 9.57 -0.88
N SER A 388 18.43 9.96 -0.06
CA SER A 388 19.75 10.32 -0.59
C SER A 388 20.69 9.12 -0.71
N ARG A 389 20.31 7.97 -0.12
CA ARG A 389 21.10 6.75 0.04
C ARG A 389 20.20 5.52 0.23
N ALA A 390 20.84 4.36 0.13
CA ALA A 390 20.34 3.06 0.52
C ALA A 390 19.64 3.08 1.91
N LEU A 391 18.32 2.85 1.97
CA LEU A 391 17.57 2.85 3.25
C LEU A 391 17.90 1.66 4.16
N LEU A 392 18.52 0.63 3.60
CA LEU A 392 18.93 -0.60 4.26
C LEU A 392 20.29 -1.05 3.69
N PRO A 393 21.07 -1.88 4.39
CA PRO A 393 22.24 -2.55 3.81
C PRO A 393 21.94 -3.33 2.52
N ASN A 394 20.66 -3.59 2.23
CA ASN A 394 20.14 -4.36 1.10
C ASN A 394 19.39 -3.50 0.06
N ASP A 395 19.43 -2.17 0.16
CA ASP A 395 18.99 -1.34 -0.95
C ASP A 395 19.96 -1.53 -2.13
N ARG A 396 19.47 -2.17 -3.19
CA ARG A 396 20.29 -2.78 -4.24
C ARG A 396 20.79 -1.78 -5.29
N ASN A 397 20.16 -0.61 -5.44
CA ASN A 397 20.55 0.35 -6.49
C ASN A 397 21.58 1.39 -5.99
N GLN A 398 21.69 1.61 -4.66
CA GLN A 398 22.50 2.67 -4.04
C GLN A 398 22.23 4.08 -4.63
N ARG A 399 21.03 4.33 -5.14
CA ARG A 399 20.61 5.58 -5.78
C ARG A 399 19.42 6.20 -5.04
N ALA A 400 19.04 7.42 -5.43
CA ALA A 400 17.90 8.11 -4.85
C ALA A 400 16.58 7.51 -5.34
N ASP A 401 15.63 7.33 -4.43
CA ASP A 401 14.28 6.81 -4.69
C ASP A 401 13.22 7.70 -4.02
N LEU A 402 11.99 7.64 -4.53
CA LEU A 402 10.87 8.43 -4.03
C LEU A 402 9.90 7.58 -3.22
N ILE A 403 9.53 8.09 -2.04
CA ILE A 403 8.65 7.44 -1.09
C ILE A 403 7.58 8.42 -0.64
N LEU A 404 6.33 8.00 -0.72
CA LEU A 404 5.18 8.69 -0.14
C LEU A 404 4.86 8.05 1.21
N SER A 405 4.84 8.81 2.30
CA SER A 405 4.44 8.30 3.61
C SER A 405 3.19 8.98 4.13
N GLY A 406 2.32 8.21 4.77
CA GLY A 406 1.17 8.69 5.53
C GLY A 406 1.38 8.70 7.04
N PRO A 407 0.33 9.02 7.82
CA PRO A 407 0.43 9.13 9.26
C PRO A 407 0.60 7.73 9.88
N GLY A 408 1.66 7.55 10.67
CA GLY A 408 1.96 6.31 11.41
C GLY A 408 3.09 5.44 10.81
N PRO A 409 3.83 4.69 11.66
CA PRO A 409 4.90 3.80 11.20
C PRO A 409 4.35 2.69 10.28
N GLY A 410 4.96 2.50 9.11
CA GLY A 410 4.61 1.44 8.15
C GLY A 410 3.68 1.84 7.00
N ASN A 411 3.13 3.06 7.00
CA ASN A 411 2.27 3.57 5.92
C ASN A 411 3.09 4.27 4.83
N SER A 412 4.00 3.55 4.16
CA SER A 412 4.84 4.10 3.09
C SER A 412 4.60 3.39 1.75
N LEU A 413 4.52 4.15 0.67
CA LEU A 413 4.38 3.71 -0.71
C LEU A 413 5.63 4.13 -1.50
N TRP A 414 6.25 3.18 -2.21
CA TRP A 414 7.36 3.46 -3.13
C TRP A 414 6.81 3.97 -4.46
N ILE A 415 7.19 5.18 -4.83
CA ILE A 415 6.73 5.86 -6.05
C ILE A 415 7.61 5.47 -7.24
N SER A 416 8.93 5.44 -7.05
CA SER A 416 9.91 5.01 -8.04
C SER A 416 10.06 3.48 -8.11
N ALA A 417 8.94 2.78 -8.22
CA ALA A 417 8.90 1.33 -8.35
C ALA A 417 8.76 0.90 -9.82
N ALA A 418 9.39 -0.22 -10.20
CA ALA A 418 9.17 -0.82 -11.51
C ALA A 418 7.72 -1.27 -11.70
N LEU A 419 7.28 -1.30 -12.97
CA LEU A 419 5.96 -1.80 -13.36
C LEU A 419 5.69 -3.22 -12.81
N ALA A 420 4.54 -3.39 -12.16
CA ALA A 420 3.95 -4.69 -11.83
C ALA A 420 3.24 -5.35 -13.02
N THR A 421 3.53 -4.95 -14.27
CA THR A 421 2.77 -5.34 -15.47
C THR A 421 3.44 -6.42 -16.32
N GLU A 422 4.32 -7.24 -15.74
CA GLU A 422 4.30 -8.62 -16.22
C GLU A 422 2.96 -9.20 -15.77
N SER A 423 2.21 -9.80 -16.70
CA SER A 423 1.42 -10.96 -16.30
C SER A 423 2.39 -11.77 -15.46
N ALA A 424 2.15 -11.84 -14.15
CA ALA A 424 3.06 -12.54 -13.28
C ALA A 424 3.23 -13.92 -13.93
N ASP A 425 4.41 -14.16 -14.51
CA ASP A 425 4.92 -15.50 -14.46
C ASP A 425 4.77 -15.83 -12.98
N LEU A 426 4.02 -16.89 -12.69
CA LEU A 426 3.76 -17.36 -11.34
C LEU A 426 5.10 -17.77 -10.74
N LEU A 427 5.89 -16.77 -10.39
CA LEU A 427 7.22 -16.89 -9.84
C LEU A 427 6.96 -17.02 -8.35
N PRO A 428 7.20 -18.21 -7.80
CA PRO A 428 7.02 -18.46 -6.40
C PRO A 428 7.82 -17.50 -5.54
N ASN A 429 7.24 -17.06 -4.43
CA ASN A 429 8.02 -16.53 -3.32
C ASN A 429 8.82 -17.69 -2.70
N GLY A 430 10.07 -17.86 -3.11
CA GLY A 430 10.91 -18.99 -2.68
C GLY A 430 11.03 -19.13 -1.15
N ALA A 431 11.26 -20.35 -0.67
CA ALA A 431 11.47 -20.64 0.75
C ALA A 431 12.95 -20.45 1.14
N SER A 432 13.23 -19.60 2.12
CA SER A 432 14.53 -19.55 2.80
C SER A 432 14.39 -20.15 4.19
N GLY A 433 14.48 -21.47 4.26
CA GLY A 433 14.41 -22.18 5.54
C GLY A 433 15.53 -21.71 6.48
N LEU A 434 15.16 -21.37 7.72
CA LEU A 434 15.87 -21.59 8.99
C LEU A 434 15.01 -21.12 10.20
N GLY A 435 13.67 -21.16 10.08
CA GLY A 435 12.74 -20.74 11.14
C GLY A 435 11.98 -21.92 11.74
N GLN A 436 11.84 -21.96 13.07
CA GLN A 436 10.92 -22.87 13.74
C GLN A 436 9.53 -22.22 13.70
N GLY A 437 8.58 -22.75 12.92
CA GLY A 437 7.15 -22.41 13.11
C GLY A 437 6.71 -22.75 14.54
N ILE A 438 5.50 -22.39 14.97
CA ILE A 438 5.05 -22.71 16.35
C ILE A 438 5.24 -24.21 16.61
N VAL A 439 6.22 -24.57 17.45
CA VAL A 439 6.45 -25.92 17.92
C VAL A 439 5.62 -26.11 19.17
N GLY A 440 4.56 -26.93 19.09
CA GLY A 440 3.74 -27.22 20.26
C GLY A 440 4.57 -27.83 21.39
N PRO A 441 4.24 -27.58 22.67
CA PRO A 441 4.94 -28.21 23.78
C PRO A 441 4.77 -29.75 23.68
N GLY A 442 5.89 -30.44 23.45
CA GLY A 442 6.01 -31.87 23.78
C GLY A 442 6.38 -32.86 22.67
N LEU A 443 6.33 -32.54 21.37
CA LEU A 443 6.63 -33.55 20.32
C LEU A 443 7.32 -33.03 19.04
N GLY A 444 7.76 -31.77 18.98
CA GLY A 444 8.43 -31.25 17.78
C GLY A 444 7.52 -31.16 16.54
N LEU A 445 6.19 -31.17 16.74
CA LEU A 445 5.21 -31.04 15.66
C LEU A 445 5.01 -29.55 15.33
N VAL A 446 5.23 -29.21 14.06
CA VAL A 446 4.95 -27.88 13.49
C VAL A 446 3.44 -27.74 13.27
N ARG A 447 2.84 -26.67 13.75
CA ARG A 447 1.40 -26.40 13.55
C ARG A 447 1.07 -26.04 12.10
N GLU A 448 -0.18 -26.25 11.70
CA GLU A 448 -0.67 -25.85 10.37
C GLU A 448 -0.88 -24.33 10.32
N ARG A 449 -0.26 -23.66 9.33
CA ARG A 449 -0.54 -22.26 9.02
C ARG A 449 -1.99 -22.10 8.54
N ARG A 450 -2.63 -20.98 8.89
CA ARG A 450 -3.98 -20.65 8.39
C ARG A 450 -4.01 -19.26 7.75
N GLN A 451 -4.98 -19.06 6.89
CA GLN A 451 -5.28 -17.82 6.20
C GLN A 451 -6.78 -17.54 6.29
N ALA A 452 -7.18 -16.28 6.08
CA ALA A 452 -8.59 -15.89 6.00
C ALA A 452 -8.76 -14.67 5.09
N ALA A 453 -10.01 -14.43 4.68
CA ALA A 453 -10.38 -13.31 3.82
C ALA A 453 -11.58 -12.57 4.38
N SER A 454 -11.67 -11.27 4.12
CA SER A 454 -12.90 -10.51 4.35
C SER A 454 -14.02 -10.99 3.42
N GLY A 455 -15.23 -10.52 3.69
CA GLY A 455 -16.45 -10.87 2.97
C GLY A 455 -16.39 -10.52 1.49
N ASP A 456 -15.76 -9.40 1.13
CA ASP A 456 -15.49 -8.94 -0.24
C ASP A 456 -14.13 -9.42 -0.79
N GLY A 457 -13.37 -10.17 0.02
CA GLY A 457 -12.01 -10.59 -0.27
C GLY A 457 -10.96 -9.47 -0.26
N ARG A 458 -11.30 -8.20 0.02
CA ARG A 458 -10.35 -7.07 0.02
C ARG A 458 -9.19 -7.28 0.99
N PHE A 459 -9.48 -7.79 2.17
CA PHE A 459 -8.49 -8.04 3.20
C PHE A 459 -8.13 -9.52 3.26
N VAL A 460 -6.84 -9.81 3.26
CA VAL A 460 -6.31 -11.18 3.39
C VAL A 460 -5.42 -11.28 4.62
N LEU A 461 -5.78 -12.15 5.55
CA LEU A 461 -5.05 -12.44 6.78
C LEU A 461 -4.18 -13.68 6.59
N PHE A 462 -2.94 -13.63 7.06
CA PHE A 462 -2.01 -14.75 6.98
C PHE A 462 -0.88 -14.65 8.00
N SER A 463 -0.18 -15.77 8.25
CA SER A 463 1.08 -15.77 9.00
C SER A 463 2.28 -16.04 8.11
N SER A 464 3.42 -15.49 8.49
CA SER A 464 4.68 -15.60 7.74
C SER A 464 5.86 -15.37 8.67
N MET A 465 7.02 -15.95 8.35
CA MET A 465 8.29 -15.64 9.03
C MET A 465 9.15 -14.65 8.22
N ALA A 466 8.60 -14.14 7.12
CA ALA A 466 9.35 -13.37 6.16
C ALA A 466 9.62 -11.95 6.66
N SER A 467 10.89 -11.67 6.96
CA SER A 467 11.39 -10.37 7.45
C SER A 467 11.22 -9.19 6.46
N ASN A 468 10.56 -9.41 5.33
CA ASN A 468 10.46 -8.47 4.22
C ASN A 468 9.01 -8.19 3.79
N LEU A 469 8.02 -8.60 4.60
CA LEU A 469 6.61 -8.25 4.38
C LEU A 469 6.24 -6.86 4.89
N VAL A 470 7.01 -6.34 5.84
CA VAL A 470 6.95 -4.95 6.34
C VAL A 470 8.37 -4.54 6.73
N SER A 471 8.69 -3.24 6.69
CA SER A 471 10.06 -2.73 6.92
C SER A 471 10.61 -2.98 8.32
N ASN A 472 9.73 -3.21 9.29
CA ASN A 472 10.09 -3.27 10.70
C ASN A 472 10.01 -4.69 11.26
N ASP A 473 10.07 -5.74 10.43
CA ASP A 473 10.01 -7.15 10.85
C ASP A 473 11.39 -7.76 11.03
N LEU A 474 11.87 -7.76 12.29
CA LEU A 474 13.27 -8.05 12.63
C LEU A 474 13.42 -9.21 13.62
N ASN A 475 12.32 -9.79 14.11
CA ASN A 475 12.32 -10.75 15.21
C ASN A 475 12.63 -12.20 14.79
N GLU A 476 12.66 -12.49 13.48
CA GLU A 476 12.89 -13.82 12.90
C GLU A 476 11.92 -14.91 13.42
N VAL A 477 10.75 -14.54 13.94
CA VAL A 477 9.68 -15.47 14.37
C VAL A 477 8.47 -15.38 13.43
N GLU A 478 7.53 -16.33 13.55
CA GLU A 478 6.30 -16.28 12.76
C GLU A 478 5.38 -15.17 13.27
N ASP A 479 4.96 -14.30 12.36
CA ASP A 479 4.12 -13.13 12.65
C ASP A 479 2.83 -13.14 11.82
N VAL A 480 1.85 -12.36 12.27
CA VAL A 480 0.53 -12.26 11.65
C VAL A 480 0.39 -10.97 10.87
N PHE A 481 0.04 -11.09 9.60
CA PHE A 481 -0.07 -10.00 8.63
C PHE A 481 -1.46 -9.93 8.02
N ILE A 482 -1.88 -8.72 7.67
CA ILE A 482 -3.06 -8.46 6.87
C ILE A 482 -2.69 -7.62 5.65
N ARG A 483 -3.14 -8.06 4.48
CA ARG A 483 -3.02 -7.37 3.19
C ARG A 483 -4.31 -6.63 2.89
N ASP A 484 -4.24 -5.33 2.64
CA ASP A 484 -5.28 -4.58 1.95
C ASP A 484 -5.00 -4.63 0.45
N ARG A 485 -5.82 -5.37 -0.30
CA ARG A 485 -5.65 -5.53 -1.75
C ARG A 485 -6.00 -4.26 -2.52
N LEU A 486 -6.88 -3.41 -2.00
CA LEU A 486 -7.26 -2.16 -2.65
C LEU A 486 -6.10 -1.15 -2.59
N LEU A 487 -5.41 -1.09 -1.45
CA LEU A 487 -4.29 -0.17 -1.23
C LEU A 487 -2.93 -0.78 -1.57
N ALA A 488 -2.89 -2.07 -1.92
CA ALA A 488 -1.67 -2.84 -2.11
C ALA A 488 -0.68 -2.73 -0.91
N GLN A 489 -1.22 -2.71 0.32
CA GLN A 489 -0.44 -2.55 1.55
C GLN A 489 -0.52 -3.79 2.44
N THR A 490 0.61 -4.18 3.01
CA THR A 490 0.71 -5.25 4.00
C THR A 490 1.08 -4.63 5.34
N ARG A 491 0.38 -5.00 6.41
CA ARG A 491 0.71 -4.56 7.79
C ARG A 491 0.70 -5.73 8.76
N ARG A 492 1.52 -5.64 9.80
CA ARG A 492 1.52 -6.61 10.90
C ARG A 492 0.40 -6.30 11.88
N VAL A 493 -0.21 -7.35 12.45
CA VAL A 493 -1.36 -7.24 13.35
C VAL A 493 -1.02 -7.72 14.77
N GLY A 494 -0.03 -8.62 14.91
CA GLY A 494 0.41 -9.22 16.18
C GLY A 494 1.32 -8.36 17.06
N LEU A 495 1.28 -7.02 16.98
CA LEU A 495 2.14 -6.15 17.79
C LEU A 495 1.68 -6.08 19.25
N ARG A 496 2.64 -5.90 20.18
CA ARG A 496 2.36 -5.64 21.61
C ARG A 496 1.61 -4.31 21.81
N LEU A 497 1.04 -4.11 23.00
CA LEU A 497 0.28 -2.88 23.35
C LEU A 497 1.09 -1.58 23.19
N ASP A 498 2.40 -1.63 23.38
CA ASP A 498 3.32 -0.49 23.22
C ASP A 498 3.82 -0.32 21.77
N GLY A 499 3.33 -1.15 20.83
CA GLY A 499 3.74 -1.15 19.44
C GLY A 499 5.03 -1.91 19.14
N SER A 500 5.69 -2.49 20.16
CA SER A 500 6.88 -3.32 19.96
C SER A 500 6.56 -4.68 19.34
N GLU A 501 7.57 -5.29 18.72
CA GLU A 501 7.46 -6.62 18.14
C GLU A 501 7.29 -7.71 19.22
N PRO A 502 6.49 -8.75 18.96
CA PRO A 502 6.43 -9.92 19.83
C PRO A 502 7.77 -10.67 19.79
N THR A 503 8.11 -11.32 20.91
CA THR A 503 9.33 -12.15 21.03
C THR A 503 9.07 -13.62 20.73
N GLU A 504 7.81 -14.02 20.70
CA GLU A 504 7.36 -15.39 20.44
C GLU A 504 6.41 -15.43 19.23
N ALA A 505 6.30 -16.60 18.61
CA ALA A 505 5.55 -16.77 17.36
C ALA A 505 4.02 -16.59 17.51
N SER A 506 3.40 -16.07 16.45
CA SER A 506 1.97 -15.86 16.29
C SER A 506 1.47 -16.48 14.97
N THR A 507 0.25 -17.02 14.97
CA THR A 507 -0.38 -17.65 13.79
C THR A 507 -1.77 -17.09 13.54
N ALA A 508 -2.07 -16.82 12.27
CA ALA A 508 -3.39 -16.35 11.86
C ALA A 508 -4.46 -17.43 12.13
N SER A 509 -5.71 -17.01 12.38
CA SER A 509 -6.82 -17.94 12.64
C SER A 509 -8.03 -17.65 11.75
N ASP A 510 -8.65 -16.47 11.89
CA ASP A 510 -9.84 -16.09 11.11
C ASP A 510 -10.00 -14.57 10.99
N LEU A 511 -10.84 -14.12 10.05
CA LEU A 511 -11.09 -12.69 9.74
C LEU A 511 -12.59 -12.40 9.59
N SER A 512 -13.04 -11.26 10.12
CA SER A 512 -14.44 -10.85 10.02
C SER A 512 -14.78 -10.43 8.59
N ALA A 513 -16.07 -10.46 8.24
CA ALA A 513 -16.50 -10.16 6.87
C ALA A 513 -16.23 -8.70 6.45
N ASP A 514 -16.14 -7.77 7.40
CA ASP A 514 -15.74 -6.38 7.13
C ASP A 514 -14.21 -6.17 7.15
N GLY A 515 -13.42 -7.21 7.44
CA GLY A 515 -11.97 -7.13 7.57
C GLY A 515 -11.48 -6.41 8.84
N ARG A 516 -12.39 -6.01 9.74
CA ARG A 516 -12.07 -5.22 10.93
C ARG A 516 -11.43 -6.05 12.04
N TRP A 517 -11.96 -7.23 12.33
CA TRP A 517 -11.57 -8.05 13.48
C TRP A 517 -10.70 -9.21 13.03
N VAL A 518 -9.50 -9.30 13.60
CA VAL A 518 -8.51 -10.33 13.30
C VAL A 518 -8.39 -11.28 14.48
N LEU A 519 -8.70 -12.55 14.27
CA LEU A 519 -8.51 -13.63 15.24
C LEU A 519 -7.17 -14.32 14.95
N PHE A 520 -6.34 -14.49 15.97
CA PHE A 520 -5.02 -15.10 15.84
C PHE A 520 -4.57 -15.72 17.16
N GLU A 521 -3.67 -16.69 17.09
CA GLU A 521 -3.04 -17.31 18.27
C GLU A 521 -1.63 -16.74 18.43
N SER A 522 -1.21 -16.44 19.66
CA SER A 522 0.12 -15.93 19.98
C SER A 522 0.69 -16.65 21.19
N CYS A 523 1.97 -17.03 21.11
CA CYS A 523 2.73 -17.56 22.25
C CYS A 523 3.41 -16.44 23.06
N ASP A 524 3.29 -15.20 22.59
CA ASP A 524 3.62 -13.97 23.33
C ASP A 524 2.37 -13.48 24.08
N SER A 525 2.54 -12.90 25.27
CA SER A 525 1.41 -12.35 26.03
C SER A 525 0.88 -11.02 25.49
N LEU A 526 1.61 -10.41 24.53
CA LEU A 526 1.27 -9.16 23.87
C LEU A 526 1.08 -7.96 24.81
N GLY A 527 1.57 -8.08 26.05
CA GLY A 527 1.42 -7.08 27.11
C GLY A 527 0.11 -7.17 27.89
N LEU A 528 -0.71 -8.20 27.68
CA LEU A 528 -2.00 -8.39 28.39
C LEU A 528 -1.86 -9.17 29.70
N ASP A 529 -0.89 -10.08 29.79
CA ASP A 529 -0.59 -10.81 31.02
C ASP A 529 0.89 -11.14 31.17
N SER A 530 1.22 -11.81 32.28
CA SER A 530 2.57 -12.19 32.66
C SER A 530 2.80 -13.71 32.61
N SER A 531 1.97 -14.49 31.91
CA SER A 531 2.04 -15.95 31.95
C SER A 531 2.96 -16.48 30.85
N PRO A 532 4.19 -16.93 31.16
CA PRO A 532 5.05 -17.51 30.15
C PRO A 532 4.68 -18.99 30.04
N LEU A 533 4.53 -19.49 28.80
CA LEU A 533 4.53 -20.91 28.38
C LEU A 533 3.23 -21.47 27.78
N ILE A 534 2.17 -20.67 27.56
CA ILE A 534 0.95 -21.12 26.88
C ILE A 534 0.65 -20.18 25.71
N CYS A 535 0.39 -20.72 24.53
CA CYS A 535 -0.11 -19.92 23.41
C CYS A 535 -1.61 -19.67 23.61
N ASP A 536 -1.99 -18.40 23.51
CA ASP A 536 -3.33 -17.91 23.79
C ASP A 536 -4.00 -17.36 22.53
N LEU A 537 -5.32 -17.29 22.56
CA LEU A 537 -6.13 -16.82 21.44
C LEU A 537 -6.47 -15.34 21.63
N PHE A 538 -6.14 -14.51 20.65
CA PHE A 538 -6.32 -13.07 20.68
C PHE A 538 -7.18 -12.56 19.53
N MET A 539 -7.86 -11.46 19.80
CA MET A 539 -8.61 -10.70 18.81
C MET A 539 -8.04 -9.28 18.72
N ARG A 540 -7.79 -8.79 17.50
CA ARG A 540 -7.36 -7.41 17.23
C ARG A 540 -8.43 -6.64 16.47
N ASP A 541 -8.78 -5.45 16.96
CA ASP A 541 -9.49 -4.44 16.17
C ASP A 541 -8.49 -3.69 15.30
N THR A 542 -8.63 -3.82 13.98
CA THR A 542 -7.72 -3.18 13.04
C THR A 542 -7.94 -1.69 12.87
N GLN A 543 -9.07 -1.14 13.33
CA GLN A 543 -9.34 0.29 13.28
C GLN A 543 -8.75 1.02 14.49
N SER A 544 -9.02 0.51 15.70
CA SER A 544 -8.57 1.14 16.94
C SER A 544 -7.21 0.65 17.42
N GLY A 545 -6.75 -0.50 16.92
CA GLY A 545 -5.57 -1.19 17.44
C GLY A 545 -5.80 -1.87 18.80
N ALA A 546 -7.03 -1.92 19.31
CA ALA A 546 -7.33 -2.62 20.56
C ALA A 546 -7.12 -4.14 20.42
N ILE A 547 -6.59 -4.77 21.46
CA ILE A 547 -6.37 -6.22 21.55
C ILE A 547 -7.04 -6.81 22.79
N GLU A 548 -7.63 -7.99 22.66
CA GLU A 548 -8.22 -8.73 23.77
C GLU A 548 -7.93 -10.24 23.67
N GLN A 549 -7.84 -10.90 24.81
CA GLN A 549 -7.72 -12.36 24.90
C GLN A 549 -9.12 -13.00 24.84
N VAL A 550 -9.26 -14.08 24.06
CA VAL A 550 -10.52 -14.74 23.75
C VAL A 550 -10.77 -15.96 24.62
N ASN A 551 -9.73 -16.76 24.89
CA ASN A 551 -9.80 -17.97 25.72
C ASN A 551 -9.83 -17.63 27.22
N VAL A 552 -10.86 -16.89 27.62
CA VAL A 552 -11.14 -16.47 29.00
C VAL A 552 -12.45 -17.07 29.49
N SER A 553 -12.64 -17.18 30.81
CA SER A 553 -13.90 -17.56 31.43
C SER A 553 -14.98 -16.46 31.28
N SER A 554 -16.23 -16.75 31.63
CA SER A 554 -17.29 -15.72 31.68
C SER A 554 -17.01 -14.59 32.67
N ALA A 555 -16.09 -14.79 33.62
CA ALA A 555 -15.61 -13.75 34.54
C ALA A 555 -14.39 -12.98 34.01
N GLY A 556 -13.91 -13.30 32.80
CA GLY A 556 -12.72 -12.69 32.20
C GLY A 556 -11.40 -13.27 32.71
N THR A 557 -11.41 -14.39 33.44
CA THR A 557 -10.19 -15.05 33.89
C THR A 557 -9.52 -15.80 32.73
N PRO A 558 -8.23 -15.57 32.42
CA PRO A 558 -7.51 -16.32 31.40
C PRO A 558 -7.53 -17.84 31.62
N GLY A 559 -7.57 -18.59 30.52
CA GLY A 559 -7.46 -20.04 30.54
C GLY A 559 -6.12 -20.50 31.12
N ASP A 560 -6.12 -21.54 31.94
CA ASP A 560 -4.91 -22.16 32.51
C ASP A 560 -4.28 -23.22 31.58
N GLY A 561 -4.74 -23.30 30.33
CA GLY A 561 -4.32 -24.28 29.34
C GLY A 561 -4.55 -23.77 27.92
N GLY A 562 -3.64 -24.12 27.01
CA GLY A 562 -3.71 -23.69 25.62
C GLY A 562 -4.68 -24.51 24.78
N GLY A 563 -4.42 -24.56 23.48
CA GLY A 563 -5.11 -25.42 22.53
C GLY A 563 -4.77 -26.91 22.66
N ALA A 564 -5.32 -27.72 21.75
CA ALA A 564 -5.01 -29.15 21.67
C ALA A 564 -3.57 -29.38 21.19
N ILE A 565 -2.92 -30.42 21.73
CA ILE A 565 -1.53 -30.78 21.38
C ILE A 565 -1.43 -31.04 19.87
N GLY A 566 -0.50 -30.35 19.20
CA GLY A 566 -0.26 -30.47 17.75
C GLY A 566 -1.28 -29.76 16.86
N ARG A 567 -2.37 -29.18 17.42
CA ARG A 567 -3.43 -28.50 16.64
C ARG A 567 -3.66 -27.04 17.04
N GLY A 568 -3.34 -26.67 18.28
CA GLY A 568 -3.63 -25.33 18.79
C GLY A 568 -5.11 -25.13 19.12
N HIS A 569 -5.55 -23.88 19.15
CA HIS A 569 -6.94 -23.55 19.48
C HIS A 569 -7.92 -23.83 18.33
N GLU A 570 -7.42 -23.95 17.10
CA GLU A 570 -8.20 -24.18 15.88
C GLU A 570 -9.41 -23.24 15.71
N ALA A 571 -9.35 -22.04 16.30
CA ALA A 571 -10.51 -21.19 16.48
C ALA A 571 -11.13 -20.69 15.16
N ARG A 572 -12.44 -20.41 15.19
CA ARG A 572 -13.23 -19.88 14.08
C ARG A 572 -14.26 -18.90 14.59
N MET A 573 -14.66 -17.94 13.77
CA MET A 573 -15.67 -16.97 14.15
C MET A 573 -16.77 -16.73 13.11
N SER A 574 -17.90 -16.26 13.62
CA SER A 574 -19.00 -15.69 12.84
C SER A 574 -18.57 -14.42 12.09
N LYS A 575 -19.28 -14.08 11.02
CA LYS A 575 -18.95 -12.98 10.09
C LYS A 575 -18.88 -11.60 10.74
N ASP A 576 -19.63 -11.41 11.83
CA ASP A 576 -19.67 -10.18 12.62
C ASP A 576 -18.67 -10.20 13.80
N ALA A 577 -17.83 -11.25 13.86
CA ALA A 577 -16.88 -11.52 14.94
C ALA A 577 -17.51 -11.60 16.34
N ARG A 578 -18.82 -11.87 16.47
CA ARG A 578 -19.47 -11.92 17.79
C ARG A 578 -19.23 -13.27 18.47
N ILE A 579 -19.46 -14.35 17.75
CA ILE A 579 -19.38 -15.73 18.24
C ILE A 579 -18.08 -16.35 17.77
N ILE A 580 -17.32 -16.87 18.72
CA ILE A 580 -16.05 -17.56 18.47
C ILE A 580 -16.14 -18.97 19.05
N VAL A 581 -15.74 -19.96 18.26
CA VAL A 581 -15.60 -21.34 18.72
C VAL A 581 -14.13 -21.73 18.71
N PHE A 582 -13.68 -22.47 19.72
CA PHE A 582 -12.28 -22.84 19.86
C PHE A 582 -12.11 -24.11 20.69
N THR A 583 -10.99 -24.79 20.47
CA THR A 583 -10.56 -25.93 21.27
C THR A 583 -9.63 -25.48 22.38
N SER A 584 -9.75 -26.04 23.58
CA SER A 584 -8.80 -25.80 24.67
C SER A 584 -8.67 -27.01 25.58
N ILE A 585 -7.52 -27.14 26.23
CA ILE A 585 -7.25 -28.09 27.32
C ILE A 585 -7.35 -27.42 28.70
N ALA A 586 -7.72 -26.14 28.77
CA ALA A 586 -7.87 -25.40 30.02
C ALA A 586 -8.93 -26.04 30.93
N SER A 587 -8.66 -26.05 32.22
CA SER A 587 -9.51 -26.60 33.27
C SER A 587 -10.46 -25.56 33.89
N ASN A 588 -10.24 -24.27 33.63
CA ASN A 588 -10.88 -23.16 34.34
C ASN A 588 -11.78 -22.23 33.48
N LEU A 589 -12.06 -22.58 32.22
CA LEU A 589 -12.87 -21.74 31.32
C LEU A 589 -14.36 -21.69 31.66
N VAL A 590 -14.89 -22.70 32.34
CA VAL A 590 -16.28 -22.76 32.82
C VAL A 590 -16.32 -23.24 34.27
N ALA A 591 -17.44 -23.05 34.95
CA ALA A 591 -17.60 -23.49 36.34
C ALA A 591 -17.74 -25.03 36.43
N GLY A 592 -16.96 -25.65 37.32
CA GLY A 592 -16.95 -27.10 37.53
C GLY A 592 -15.75 -27.79 36.87
N PRO A 593 -15.55 -29.10 37.08
CA PRO A 593 -14.43 -29.81 36.48
C PRO A 593 -14.64 -29.96 34.96
N ASN A 594 -13.74 -29.40 34.17
CA ASN A 594 -13.69 -29.67 32.73
C ASN A 594 -13.28 -31.13 32.46
N PRO A 595 -13.76 -31.73 31.36
CA PRO A 595 -13.33 -33.07 30.95
C PRO A 595 -11.81 -33.16 30.81
N ALA A 596 -11.23 -34.29 31.19
CA ALA A 596 -9.81 -34.57 30.94
C ALA A 596 -9.58 -34.76 29.43
N GLY A 597 -9.04 -33.76 28.76
CA GLY A 597 -8.73 -33.79 27.33
C GLY A 597 -9.15 -32.51 26.59
N ALA A 598 -8.88 -32.46 25.28
CA ALA A 598 -9.27 -31.35 24.43
C ALA A 598 -10.81 -31.23 24.37
N SER A 599 -11.30 -30.03 24.63
CA SER A 599 -12.73 -29.71 24.64
C SER A 599 -13.01 -28.50 23.77
N VAL A 600 -14.23 -28.45 23.23
CA VAL A 600 -14.71 -27.34 22.39
C VAL A 600 -15.52 -26.37 23.24
N PHE A 601 -15.21 -25.08 23.08
CA PHE A 601 -15.87 -23.98 23.77
C PHE A 601 -16.46 -23.00 22.76
N VAL A 602 -17.48 -22.26 23.19
CA VAL A 602 -18.02 -21.10 22.48
C VAL A 602 -17.92 -19.86 23.37
N ARG A 603 -17.45 -18.75 22.80
CA ARG A 603 -17.43 -17.42 23.41
C ARG A 603 -18.41 -16.52 22.68
N ASP A 604 -19.36 -15.94 23.39
CA ASP A 604 -20.16 -14.81 22.90
C ASP A 604 -19.54 -13.51 23.40
N ARG A 605 -18.93 -12.75 22.50
CA ARG A 605 -18.24 -11.50 22.86
C ARG A 605 -19.19 -10.39 23.29
N LEU A 606 -20.43 -10.40 22.80
CA LEU A 606 -21.42 -9.40 23.18
C LEU A 606 -21.93 -9.64 24.60
N LEU A 607 -22.13 -10.90 24.98
CA LEU A 607 -22.61 -11.28 26.31
C LEU A 607 -21.48 -11.49 27.33
N GLY A 608 -20.24 -11.66 26.85
CA GLY A 608 -19.09 -11.98 27.69
C GLY A 608 -19.15 -13.40 28.29
N SER A 609 -19.92 -14.32 27.70
CA SER A 609 -20.08 -15.68 28.19
C SER A 609 -19.18 -16.68 27.46
N THR A 610 -18.60 -17.62 28.21
CA THR A 610 -17.88 -18.79 27.70
C THR A 610 -18.62 -20.06 28.13
N GLU A 611 -18.91 -20.94 27.18
CA GLU A 611 -19.66 -22.18 27.40
C GLU A 611 -18.92 -23.39 26.83
N LEU A 612 -18.99 -24.52 27.53
CA LEU A 612 -18.42 -25.80 27.11
C LEU A 612 -19.44 -26.55 26.24
N LEU A 613 -19.08 -26.88 25.00
CA LEU A 613 -19.92 -27.68 24.09
C LEU A 613 -19.73 -29.18 24.29
N GLY A 614 -18.51 -29.60 24.62
CA GLY A 614 -18.18 -31.00 24.90
C GLY A 614 -16.75 -31.37 24.51
N LEU A 615 -16.42 -32.65 24.66
CA LEU A 615 -15.15 -33.22 24.21
C LEU A 615 -15.02 -33.13 22.68
N GLY A 616 -13.81 -32.82 22.20
CA GLY A 616 -13.50 -32.82 20.77
C GLY A 616 -12.50 -31.77 20.33
N VAL A 617 -12.29 -31.70 19.01
CA VAL A 617 -11.33 -30.83 18.32
C VAL A 617 -11.92 -30.28 17.01
N ALA A 618 -11.18 -29.40 16.34
CA ALA A 618 -11.52 -28.80 15.05
C ALA A 618 -12.93 -28.21 14.96
N PRO A 619 -13.32 -27.31 15.89
CA PRO A 619 -14.63 -26.71 15.85
C PRO A 619 -14.74 -25.70 14.72
N MET A 620 -15.91 -25.67 14.10
CA MET A 620 -16.23 -24.82 12.98
C MET A 620 -17.60 -24.22 13.20
N ILE A 621 -17.78 -22.98 12.77
CA ILE A 621 -19.03 -22.24 12.90
C ILE A 621 -19.48 -21.74 11.53
N SER A 622 -20.79 -21.80 11.25
CA SER A 622 -21.36 -21.16 10.07
C SER A 622 -21.09 -19.64 10.10
N ARG A 623 -20.98 -18.99 8.94
CA ARG A 623 -20.66 -17.55 8.89
C ARG A 623 -21.74 -16.70 9.55
N ASN A 624 -23.00 -17.14 9.54
CA ASN A 624 -24.08 -16.49 10.29
C ASN A 624 -24.03 -16.71 11.82
N GLY A 625 -23.13 -17.56 12.32
CA GLY A 625 -22.94 -17.82 13.74
C GLY A 625 -23.94 -18.78 14.38
N GLN A 626 -24.85 -19.40 13.61
CA GLN A 626 -25.92 -20.24 14.17
C GLN A 626 -25.50 -21.69 14.44
N TYR A 627 -24.74 -22.30 13.53
CA TYR A 627 -24.44 -23.73 13.57
C TYR A 627 -23.00 -23.96 13.93
N VAL A 628 -22.74 -24.86 14.89
CA VAL A 628 -21.39 -25.27 15.29
C VAL A 628 -21.24 -26.75 15.03
N ILE A 629 -20.14 -27.13 14.39
CA ILE A 629 -19.77 -28.53 14.18
C ILE A 629 -18.38 -28.78 14.72
N TRP A 630 -18.11 -29.98 15.22
CA TRP A 630 -16.79 -30.36 15.70
C TRP A 630 -16.60 -31.88 15.68
N ILE A 631 -15.35 -32.30 15.80
CA ILE A 631 -14.95 -33.71 15.72
C ILE A 631 -14.85 -34.27 17.13
N HIS A 632 -15.52 -35.40 17.38
CA HIS A 632 -15.39 -36.15 18.63
C HIS A 632 -15.26 -37.65 18.36
N GLY A 633 -14.04 -38.18 18.50
CA GLY A 633 -13.73 -39.54 18.05
C GLY A 633 -13.88 -39.64 16.54
N ASN A 634 -14.56 -40.67 16.06
CA ASN A 634 -14.86 -40.86 14.62
C ASN A 634 -16.28 -40.39 14.26
N SER A 635 -16.69 -39.22 14.78
CA SER A 635 -18.02 -38.67 14.57
C SER A 635 -17.99 -37.15 14.51
N LEU A 636 -18.86 -36.58 13.66
CA LEU A 636 -19.15 -35.15 13.65
C LEU A 636 -20.31 -34.85 14.59
N LYS A 637 -20.09 -33.93 15.52
CA LYS A 637 -21.13 -33.33 16.33
C LYS A 637 -21.65 -32.08 15.63
N PHE A 638 -22.94 -31.83 15.80
CA PHE A 638 -23.66 -30.69 15.24
C PHE A 638 -24.50 -30.05 16.33
N LEU A 639 -24.35 -28.74 16.52
CA LEU A 639 -25.12 -27.91 17.44
C LEU A 639 -25.84 -26.82 16.65
N ASP A 640 -27.15 -26.74 16.83
CA ASP A 640 -27.93 -25.54 16.51
C ASP A 640 -28.00 -24.64 17.75
N ARG A 641 -27.33 -23.49 17.69
CA ARG A 641 -27.25 -22.56 18.83
C ARG A 641 -28.59 -21.90 19.14
N GLN A 642 -29.53 -21.84 18.20
CA GLN A 642 -30.83 -21.24 18.45
C GLN A 642 -31.71 -22.15 19.31
N SER A 643 -31.72 -23.46 19.01
CA SER A 643 -32.49 -24.44 19.77
C SER A 643 -31.71 -25.06 20.95
N GLY A 644 -30.38 -24.95 20.95
CA GLY A 644 -29.49 -25.65 21.88
C GLY A 644 -29.37 -27.16 21.60
N SER A 645 -29.92 -27.64 20.49
CA SER A 645 -29.91 -29.07 20.15
C SER A 645 -28.53 -29.50 19.65
N SER A 646 -27.94 -30.49 20.32
CA SER A 646 -26.65 -31.10 19.96
C SER A 646 -26.82 -32.58 19.65
N GLN A 647 -26.29 -33.04 18.51
CA GLN A 647 -26.39 -34.44 18.07
C GLN A 647 -25.15 -34.89 17.29
N ALA A 648 -24.95 -36.20 17.17
CA ALA A 648 -24.00 -36.77 16.21
C ALA A 648 -24.68 -36.90 14.84
N LEU A 649 -23.96 -36.59 13.76
CA LEU A 649 -24.46 -36.77 12.40
C LEU A 649 -24.32 -38.24 11.97
N PRO A 650 -25.35 -38.86 11.38
CA PRO A 650 -25.26 -40.21 10.82
C PRO A 650 -24.67 -40.14 9.41
N LEU A 651 -23.35 -40.13 9.33
CA LEU A 651 -22.62 -39.90 8.08
C LEU A 651 -22.57 -41.14 7.17
N SER A 652 -22.75 -42.34 7.73
CA SER A 652 -22.69 -43.62 7.02
C SER A 652 -24.04 -44.02 6.43
N TYR A 653 -24.01 -44.71 5.29
CA TYR A 653 -25.23 -45.22 4.65
C TYR A 653 -25.83 -46.43 5.39
N ASP A 654 -25.04 -47.11 6.24
CA ASP A 654 -25.43 -48.30 6.99
C ASP A 654 -25.88 -48.00 8.44
N GLY A 655 -25.76 -46.73 8.87
CA GLY A 655 -26.13 -46.29 10.22
C GLY A 655 -25.15 -46.72 11.32
N LEU A 656 -24.03 -47.37 10.97
CA LEU A 656 -22.96 -47.71 11.91
C LEU A 656 -21.98 -46.53 12.05
N PRO A 657 -21.17 -46.46 13.12
CA PRO A 657 -20.08 -45.49 13.18
C PRO A 657 -19.17 -45.59 11.96
N LEU A 658 -18.54 -44.48 11.59
CA LEU A 658 -17.53 -44.49 10.53
C LEU A 658 -16.44 -45.51 10.87
N ASN A 659 -16.05 -46.31 9.89
CA ASN A 659 -15.08 -47.40 10.05
C ASN A 659 -13.64 -47.02 9.66
N GLY A 660 -13.43 -45.77 9.25
CA GLY A 660 -12.12 -45.20 8.93
C GLY A 660 -11.30 -44.82 10.17
N LEU A 661 -10.04 -44.46 9.97
CA LEU A 661 -9.13 -43.98 11.02
C LEU A 661 -9.00 -42.45 11.05
N ARG A 662 -9.48 -41.77 9.99
CA ARG A 662 -9.36 -40.33 9.81
C ARG A 662 -10.72 -39.70 9.53
N LEU A 663 -11.02 -38.63 10.26
CA LEU A 663 -12.11 -37.70 10.01
C LEU A 663 -11.56 -36.30 10.29
N ASN A 664 -11.60 -35.39 9.31
CA ASN A 664 -11.08 -34.03 9.43
C ASN A 664 -11.90 -33.01 8.61
N HIS A 665 -11.57 -31.73 8.79
CA HIS A 665 -12.01 -30.59 7.97
C HIS A 665 -13.51 -30.53 7.69
N ALA A 666 -14.30 -30.52 8.77
CA ALA A 666 -15.73 -30.35 8.63
C ALA A 666 -16.07 -28.88 8.33
N SER A 667 -17.05 -28.60 7.47
CA SER A 667 -17.62 -27.25 7.27
C SER A 667 -19.13 -27.33 7.09
N VAL A 668 -19.85 -26.24 7.34
CA VAL A 668 -21.33 -26.20 7.33
C VAL A 668 -21.83 -24.94 6.62
N SER A 669 -22.89 -25.08 5.81
CA SER A 669 -23.56 -23.97 5.14
C SER A 669 -24.31 -23.06 6.12
N ASP A 670 -24.59 -21.82 5.73
CA ASP A 670 -25.29 -20.84 6.59
C ASP A 670 -26.74 -21.24 6.88
N ASP A 671 -27.38 -22.03 6.01
CA ASP A 671 -28.69 -22.63 6.28
C ASP A 671 -28.62 -23.89 7.17
N GLY A 672 -27.41 -24.34 7.50
CA GLY A 672 -27.15 -25.51 8.32
C GLY A 672 -27.51 -26.84 7.66
N ARG A 673 -27.91 -26.86 6.39
CA ARG A 673 -28.38 -28.07 5.71
C ARG A 673 -27.23 -28.97 5.27
N TYR A 674 -26.18 -28.38 4.71
CA TYR A 674 -25.10 -29.12 4.08
C TYR A 674 -23.86 -29.09 4.95
N VAL A 675 -23.25 -30.26 5.13
CA VAL A 675 -22.01 -30.42 5.91
C VAL A 675 -20.97 -31.11 5.04
N ALA A 676 -19.87 -30.43 4.73
CA ALA A 676 -18.73 -31.06 4.05
C ALA A 676 -17.74 -31.61 5.07
N PHE A 677 -17.03 -32.69 4.72
CA PHE A 677 -16.01 -33.31 5.56
C PHE A 677 -15.11 -34.24 4.74
N ASP A 678 -13.92 -34.55 5.25
CA ASP A 678 -13.04 -35.57 4.69
C ASP A 678 -12.81 -36.76 5.64
N THR A 679 -12.83 -37.97 5.08
CA THR A 679 -12.62 -39.22 5.83
C THR A 679 -12.15 -40.36 4.94
N ASP A 680 -11.41 -41.31 5.51
CA ASP A 680 -10.98 -42.57 4.88
C ASP A 680 -11.96 -43.74 5.11
N ALA A 681 -13.17 -43.44 5.61
CA ALA A 681 -14.16 -44.45 5.95
C ALA A 681 -14.88 -45.00 4.70
N GLY A 682 -14.69 -46.29 4.41
CA GLY A 682 -15.37 -46.98 3.30
C GLY A 682 -16.87 -47.27 3.53
N ASN A 683 -17.49 -46.69 4.57
CA ASN A 683 -18.93 -46.82 4.83
C ASN A 683 -19.73 -45.51 4.73
N VAL A 684 -19.19 -44.45 4.12
CA VAL A 684 -19.91 -43.18 3.89
C VAL A 684 -20.92 -43.30 2.75
N VAL A 685 -20.51 -43.81 1.59
CA VAL A 685 -21.39 -44.05 0.42
C VAL A 685 -21.27 -45.48 -0.10
N PRO A 686 -22.33 -46.06 -0.69
CA PRO A 686 -22.23 -47.37 -1.32
C PRO A 686 -21.32 -47.34 -2.55
N GLY A 687 -20.30 -48.22 -2.58
CA GLY A 687 -19.42 -48.41 -3.74
C GLY A 687 -18.04 -47.76 -3.61
N ASP A 688 -17.85 -46.90 -2.60
CA ASP A 688 -16.56 -46.41 -2.20
C ASP A 688 -15.89 -47.40 -1.23
N ARG A 689 -14.73 -47.94 -1.60
CA ARG A 689 -14.02 -49.02 -0.90
C ARG A 689 -12.50 -48.95 -1.08
N ASP A 690 -11.98 -47.81 -1.49
CA ASP A 690 -10.55 -47.71 -1.80
C ASP A 690 -9.69 -47.44 -0.56
N GLU A 691 -10.32 -47.23 0.60
CA GLU A 691 -9.69 -46.92 1.90
C GLU A 691 -8.81 -45.66 1.83
N ARG A 692 -9.10 -44.76 0.89
CA ARG A 692 -8.44 -43.46 0.77
C ARG A 692 -9.31 -42.39 1.40
N VAL A 693 -8.69 -41.29 1.81
CA VAL A 693 -9.50 -40.16 2.32
C VAL A 693 -10.17 -39.48 1.14
N ASP A 694 -11.48 -39.29 1.26
CA ASP A 694 -12.34 -38.67 0.27
C ASP A 694 -13.10 -37.49 0.86
N VAL A 695 -13.58 -36.61 -0.01
CA VAL A 695 -14.35 -35.41 0.35
C VAL A 695 -15.82 -35.66 0.06
N PHE A 696 -16.64 -35.49 1.09
CA PHE A 696 -18.07 -35.73 1.06
C PHE A 696 -18.87 -34.49 1.41
N VAL A 697 -20.11 -34.42 0.92
CA VAL A 697 -21.14 -33.50 1.43
C VAL A 697 -22.30 -34.32 1.97
N HIS A 698 -22.68 -34.09 3.22
CA HIS A 698 -23.85 -34.68 3.86
C HIS A 698 -25.01 -33.68 3.86
N ASP A 699 -26.13 -34.08 3.26
CA ASP A 699 -27.39 -33.34 3.32
C ASP A 699 -28.17 -33.78 4.56
N ARG A 700 -28.24 -32.89 5.55
CA ARG A 700 -28.95 -33.15 6.81
C ARG A 700 -30.46 -33.26 6.65
N GLN A 701 -31.04 -32.80 5.55
CA GLN A 701 -32.47 -32.95 5.33
C GLN A 701 -32.81 -34.37 4.86
N THR A 702 -32.00 -34.93 3.96
CA THR A 702 -32.21 -36.28 3.41
C THR A 702 -31.46 -37.36 4.19
N GLN A 703 -30.52 -36.97 5.06
CA GLN A 703 -29.61 -37.84 5.80
C GLN A 703 -28.74 -38.70 4.86
N GLN A 704 -28.38 -38.15 3.71
CA GLN A 704 -27.55 -38.82 2.72
C GLN A 704 -26.24 -38.08 2.52
N SER A 705 -25.16 -38.85 2.38
CA SER A 705 -23.83 -38.35 2.03
C SER A 705 -23.56 -38.58 0.54
N ILE A 706 -22.86 -37.64 -0.09
CA ILE A 706 -22.49 -37.67 -1.51
C ILE A 706 -20.97 -37.57 -1.59
N LEU A 707 -20.35 -38.47 -2.34
CA LEU A 707 -18.92 -38.42 -2.68
C LEU A 707 -18.68 -37.34 -3.74
N VAL A 708 -17.94 -36.30 -3.38
CA VAL A 708 -17.64 -35.16 -4.26
C VAL A 708 -16.31 -35.34 -4.97
N SER A 709 -15.32 -35.96 -4.35
CA SER A 709 -13.95 -36.19 -4.87
C SER A 709 -13.80 -37.33 -5.89
N GLN A 710 -14.86 -37.69 -6.64
CA GLN A 710 -14.82 -38.74 -7.68
C GLN A 710 -13.61 -38.59 -8.64
N ASP A 711 -13.05 -39.69 -9.15
CA ASP A 711 -11.99 -39.74 -10.18
C ASP A 711 -10.57 -39.27 -9.78
N LEU A 712 -10.23 -39.22 -8.49
CA LEU A 712 -8.87 -38.88 -8.05
C LEU A 712 -7.98 -40.11 -7.90
N GLU A 713 -6.75 -40.03 -8.41
CA GLU A 713 -5.74 -41.10 -8.28
C GLU A 713 -4.96 -40.98 -6.95
N PHE A 714 -5.12 -39.86 -6.24
CA PHE A 714 -4.42 -39.51 -5.00
C PHE A 714 -5.33 -38.83 -3.96
N VAL A 715 -4.84 -38.69 -2.72
CA VAL A 715 -5.62 -38.33 -1.53
C VAL A 715 -6.04 -36.84 -1.55
N PRO A 716 -7.34 -36.50 -1.63
CA PRO A 716 -7.79 -35.13 -1.43
C PRO A 716 -7.66 -34.66 0.04
N ALA A 717 -7.60 -33.34 0.24
CA ALA A 717 -7.57 -32.73 1.57
C ALA A 717 -8.36 -31.40 1.61
N ALA A 718 -8.85 -31.04 2.80
CA ALA A 718 -9.31 -29.70 3.14
C ALA A 718 -10.55 -29.20 2.38
N GLY A 719 -11.67 -29.93 2.50
CA GLY A 719 -12.96 -29.51 1.93
C GLY A 719 -13.60 -28.34 2.70
N GLU A 720 -13.61 -27.13 2.13
CA GLU A 720 -14.40 -26.01 2.65
C GLU A 720 -15.65 -25.79 1.78
N LEU A 721 -16.81 -25.83 2.43
CA LEU A 721 -18.11 -25.51 1.81
C LEU A 721 -18.34 -24.01 1.84
N SER A 722 -18.86 -23.45 0.74
CA SER A 722 -19.27 -22.05 0.68
C SER A 722 -20.44 -21.78 1.63
N PRO A 723 -20.54 -20.55 2.18
CA PRO A 723 -21.67 -20.15 3.02
C PRO A 723 -23.04 -20.42 2.41
N ASP A 724 -23.20 -20.23 1.10
CA ASP A 724 -24.45 -20.51 0.37
C ASP A 724 -24.73 -22.01 0.12
N GLY A 725 -23.78 -22.89 0.46
CA GLY A 725 -23.92 -24.34 0.34
C GLY A 725 -23.84 -24.87 -1.09
N VAL A 726 -23.46 -24.04 -2.08
CA VAL A 726 -23.42 -24.41 -3.50
C VAL A 726 -22.06 -24.96 -3.91
N TRP A 727 -20.97 -24.36 -3.43
CA TRP A 727 -19.61 -24.66 -3.85
C TRP A 727 -18.83 -25.39 -2.77
N LEU A 728 -18.04 -26.38 -3.18
CA LEU A 728 -17.08 -27.08 -2.33
C LEU A 728 -15.70 -26.97 -2.93
N SER A 729 -14.77 -26.35 -2.20
CA SER A 729 -13.36 -26.27 -2.59
C SER A 729 -12.53 -27.28 -1.81
N TYR A 730 -11.65 -27.99 -2.50
CA TYR A 730 -10.73 -28.94 -1.89
C TYR A 730 -9.44 -29.04 -2.70
N LEU A 731 -8.41 -29.60 -2.07
CA LEU A 731 -7.12 -29.88 -2.68
C LEU A 731 -7.08 -31.33 -3.13
N SER A 732 -6.52 -31.58 -4.31
CA SER A 732 -6.25 -32.91 -4.84
C SER A 732 -4.76 -33.06 -5.11
N ASP A 733 -4.17 -34.22 -4.86
CA ASP A 733 -2.79 -34.56 -5.24
C ASP A 733 -2.65 -34.91 -6.76
N GLY A 734 -3.71 -34.73 -7.56
CA GLY A 734 -3.71 -34.83 -9.03
C GLY A 734 -4.82 -35.72 -9.61
N GLU A 735 -5.16 -35.52 -10.89
CA GLU A 735 -5.99 -36.44 -11.69
C GLU A 735 -5.15 -37.57 -12.32
N ARG A 736 -5.84 -38.61 -12.83
CA ARG A 736 -5.23 -39.78 -13.50
C ARG A 736 -4.27 -39.36 -14.62
N GLY A 737 -2.97 -39.55 -14.40
CA GLY A 737 -1.91 -39.16 -15.36
C GLY A 737 -1.28 -37.78 -15.15
N THR A 738 -1.62 -37.06 -14.08
CA THR A 738 -0.94 -35.81 -13.66
C THR A 738 -0.02 -36.08 -12.45
N THR A 739 1.03 -35.27 -12.26
CA THR A 739 2.01 -35.43 -11.17
C THR A 739 1.96 -34.31 -10.11
N HIS A 740 0.91 -33.47 -10.11
CA HIS A 740 0.89 -32.21 -9.36
C HIS A 740 -0.40 -31.99 -8.59
N ARG A 741 -0.30 -31.35 -7.41
CA ARG A 741 -1.47 -30.92 -6.62
C ARG A 741 -2.30 -29.89 -7.39
N GLN A 742 -3.62 -29.96 -7.23
CA GLN A 742 -4.61 -29.07 -7.82
C GLN A 742 -5.53 -28.49 -6.73
N LEU A 743 -5.90 -27.22 -6.87
CA LEU A 743 -7.02 -26.62 -6.14
C LEU A 743 -8.27 -26.72 -7.00
N ILE A 744 -9.27 -27.45 -6.52
CA ILE A 744 -10.49 -27.74 -7.27
C ILE A 744 -11.67 -27.09 -6.54
N ASN A 745 -12.49 -26.35 -7.27
CA ASN A 745 -13.79 -25.91 -6.80
C ASN A 745 -14.91 -26.60 -7.58
N VAL A 746 -15.88 -27.15 -6.86
CA VAL A 746 -16.93 -27.99 -7.43
C VAL A 746 -18.29 -27.44 -7.03
N ASP A 747 -19.17 -27.22 -8.00
CA ASP A 747 -20.60 -27.19 -7.76
C ASP A 747 -21.02 -28.65 -7.55
N TRP A 748 -21.07 -29.05 -6.29
CA TRP A 748 -21.27 -30.45 -5.91
C TRP A 748 -22.69 -30.94 -6.22
N GLN A 749 -23.64 -30.02 -6.46
CA GLN A 749 -25.02 -30.35 -6.81
C GLN A 749 -25.16 -30.70 -8.29
N THR A 750 -24.47 -29.96 -9.16
CA THR A 750 -24.47 -30.23 -10.61
C THR A 750 -23.34 -31.17 -11.05
N GLY A 751 -22.35 -31.38 -10.18
CA GLY A 751 -21.12 -32.12 -10.49
C GLY A 751 -20.15 -31.32 -11.35
N ARG A 752 -20.41 -30.02 -11.58
CA ARG A 752 -19.55 -29.17 -12.40
C ARG A 752 -18.27 -28.82 -11.64
N ARG A 753 -17.13 -29.19 -12.22
CA ARG A 753 -15.79 -29.01 -11.62
C ARG A 753 -15.01 -27.90 -12.31
N HIS A 754 -14.27 -27.15 -11.51
CA HIS A 754 -13.35 -26.11 -11.94
C HIS A 754 -11.99 -26.31 -11.26
N VAL A 755 -10.96 -26.60 -12.05
CA VAL A 755 -9.58 -26.58 -11.56
C VAL A 755 -9.13 -25.13 -11.54
N LEU A 756 -8.97 -24.56 -10.34
CA LEU A 756 -8.61 -23.15 -10.14
C LEU A 756 -7.09 -22.95 -10.21
N ILE A 757 -6.32 -23.95 -9.78
CA ILE A 757 -4.86 -23.97 -9.87
C ILE A 757 -4.45 -25.38 -10.32
N GLU A 758 -3.70 -25.44 -11.41
CA GLU A 758 -3.01 -26.64 -11.90
C GLU A 758 -1.55 -26.26 -12.08
N SER A 759 -0.65 -26.73 -11.21
CA SER A 759 0.73 -26.25 -11.27
C SER A 759 1.80 -27.25 -10.86
N PRO A 760 2.89 -27.40 -11.64
CA PRO A 760 4.12 -28.07 -11.20
C PRO A 760 4.76 -27.44 -9.96
N LEU A 761 4.25 -26.29 -9.53
CA LEU A 761 4.70 -25.55 -8.38
C LEU A 761 4.22 -26.12 -7.03
N LEU A 762 3.24 -27.03 -7.02
CA LEU A 762 2.78 -27.72 -5.82
C LEU A 762 3.41 -29.13 -5.76
N GLU A 763 4.72 -29.21 -5.49
CA GLU A 763 5.42 -30.49 -5.37
C GLU A 763 4.93 -31.32 -4.16
N THR A 764 4.90 -32.64 -4.35
CA THR A 764 4.30 -33.62 -3.45
C THR A 764 5.05 -33.85 -2.13
N SER A 765 6.27 -33.32 -1.97
CA SER A 765 7.20 -33.82 -0.95
C SER A 765 7.49 -32.93 0.26
N ASN A 766 6.93 -31.71 0.41
CA ASN A 766 7.15 -30.92 1.64
C ASN A 766 6.14 -29.79 1.96
N ASN A 767 4.96 -29.79 1.35
CA ASN A 767 4.12 -28.58 1.28
C ASN A 767 2.92 -28.62 2.25
N GLN A 768 2.93 -27.74 3.27
CA GLN A 768 1.75 -27.36 4.04
C GLN A 768 0.85 -26.49 3.15
N VAL A 769 -0.08 -27.12 2.42
CA VAL A 769 -1.12 -26.36 1.71
C VAL A 769 -2.26 -26.16 2.68
N ALA A 770 -2.46 -24.92 3.12
CA ALA A 770 -3.49 -24.60 4.09
C ALA A 770 -4.87 -24.53 3.40
N GLN A 771 -5.91 -24.88 4.16
CA GLN A 771 -7.28 -25.10 3.67
C GLN A 771 -7.79 -23.91 2.83
N PRO A 772 -8.37 -24.13 1.63
CA PRO A 772 -8.98 -23.04 0.88
C PRO A 772 -10.11 -22.41 1.70
N ARG A 773 -10.22 -21.08 1.65
CA ARG A 773 -11.20 -20.33 2.43
C ARG A 773 -12.13 -19.54 1.53
N PHE A 774 -13.43 -19.65 1.74
CA PHE A 774 -14.39 -18.79 1.08
C PHE A 774 -14.52 -17.45 1.80
N SER A 775 -14.62 -16.38 1.00
CA SER A 775 -15.16 -15.10 1.46
C SER A 775 -16.60 -15.30 1.96
N ALA A 776 -17.04 -14.45 2.90
CA ALA A 776 -18.35 -14.59 3.52
C ALA A 776 -19.53 -14.44 2.54
N ASP A 777 -19.33 -13.77 1.40
CA ASP A 777 -20.31 -13.65 0.31
C ASP A 777 -20.24 -14.79 -0.71
N SER A 778 -19.34 -15.77 -0.51
CA SER A 778 -19.08 -16.89 -1.41
C SER A 778 -18.52 -16.49 -2.79
N THR A 779 -18.00 -15.27 -2.99
CA THR A 779 -17.51 -14.79 -4.31
C THR A 779 -16.03 -15.01 -4.55
N GLN A 780 -15.22 -15.19 -3.50
CA GLN A 780 -13.78 -15.37 -3.57
C GLN A 780 -13.33 -16.60 -2.78
N ILE A 781 -12.21 -17.18 -3.20
CA ILE A 781 -11.48 -18.25 -2.53
C ILE A 781 -10.07 -17.75 -2.25
N VAL A 782 -9.58 -17.97 -1.03
CA VAL A 782 -8.20 -17.70 -0.64
C VAL A 782 -7.49 -19.01 -0.32
N ALA A 783 -6.39 -19.26 -1.01
CA ALA A 783 -5.61 -20.49 -0.87
C ALA A 783 -4.13 -20.19 -0.63
N LEU A 784 -3.49 -20.97 0.23
CA LEU A 784 -2.07 -20.87 0.54
C LEU A 784 -1.31 -22.01 -0.14
N ALA A 785 -0.30 -21.66 -0.92
CA ALA A 785 0.70 -22.59 -1.44
C ALA A 785 2.05 -22.31 -0.79
N ALA A 786 2.64 -23.31 -0.13
CA ALA A 786 3.97 -23.21 0.44
C ALA A 786 4.85 -24.31 -0.16
N GLY A 787 6.08 -23.96 -0.56
CA GLY A 787 7.15 -24.90 -0.89
C GLY A 787 7.59 -24.85 -2.35
N LEU A 788 8.49 -23.91 -2.64
CA LEU A 788 9.02 -23.66 -3.97
C LEU A 788 10.53 -23.31 -3.93
N SER A 789 11.21 -23.92 -4.90
CA SER A 789 12.67 -24.01 -5.11
C SER A 789 13.41 -22.67 -5.13
N ALA A 790 14.65 -22.72 -4.64
CA ALA A 790 15.53 -21.60 -4.36
C ALA A 790 16.02 -20.86 -5.61
N SER A 791 15.77 -19.55 -5.66
CA SER A 791 16.62 -18.60 -6.41
C SER A 791 16.69 -17.18 -5.83
N ALA A 792 16.13 -16.90 -4.64
CA ALA A 792 16.18 -15.58 -4.01
C ALA A 792 17.14 -15.57 -2.79
N PRO A 793 18.38 -15.08 -2.91
CA PRO A 793 19.38 -15.11 -1.83
C PRO A 793 19.15 -14.08 -0.69
N ALA A 794 17.99 -13.43 -0.61
CA ALA A 794 17.77 -12.25 0.25
C ALA A 794 16.52 -12.33 1.17
N ILE A 795 15.82 -13.46 1.22
CA ILE A 795 14.76 -13.70 2.21
C ILE A 795 15.41 -14.41 3.40
N ARG A 796 15.05 -14.04 4.63
CA ARG A 796 15.22 -14.88 5.83
C ARG A 796 13.81 -15.30 6.26
N GLY A 797 13.57 -16.59 6.43
CA GLY A 797 12.26 -17.16 6.80
C GLY A 797 11.42 -17.68 5.62
N ASP A 798 10.26 -18.25 5.93
CA ASP A 798 9.29 -18.73 4.93
C ASP A 798 8.32 -17.61 4.53
N LEU A 799 8.18 -17.38 3.22
CA LEU A 799 7.11 -16.56 2.65
C LEU A 799 6.13 -17.45 1.89
N ALA A 800 4.97 -17.73 2.48
CA ALA A 800 3.93 -18.51 1.80
C ALA A 800 3.31 -17.71 0.64
N ALA A 801 3.07 -18.34 -0.51
CA ALA A 801 2.34 -17.73 -1.61
C ALA A 801 0.83 -17.86 -1.34
N ILE A 802 0.13 -16.73 -1.27
CA ILE A 802 -1.30 -16.70 -0.96
C ILE A 802 -2.03 -16.16 -2.16
N TYR A 803 -2.96 -16.94 -2.67
CA TYR A 803 -3.72 -16.63 -3.87
C TYR A 803 -5.15 -16.25 -3.52
N VAL A 804 -5.67 -15.25 -4.22
CA VAL A 804 -7.10 -14.91 -4.22
C VAL A 804 -7.66 -15.19 -5.60
N LEU A 805 -8.80 -15.88 -5.62
CA LEU A 805 -9.44 -16.44 -6.81
C LEU A 805 -10.94 -16.16 -6.78
N PRO A 806 -11.60 -15.89 -7.92
CA PRO A 806 -13.06 -15.93 -7.97
C PRO A 806 -13.57 -17.36 -7.72
N SER A 807 -14.63 -17.49 -6.92
CA SER A 807 -15.26 -18.78 -6.63
C SER A 807 -16.01 -19.38 -7.83
N ALA A 808 -16.56 -18.52 -8.68
CA ALA A 808 -17.30 -18.90 -9.87
C ALA A 808 -16.77 -18.12 -11.08
N PRO A 809 -15.98 -18.75 -11.98
CA PRO A 809 -15.43 -18.06 -13.15
C PRO A 809 -16.52 -17.51 -14.09
N ASP A 810 -17.74 -18.05 -14.04
CA ASP A 810 -18.87 -17.63 -14.87
C ASP A 810 -19.71 -16.48 -14.29
N ARG A 811 -19.51 -16.07 -13.03
CA ARG A 811 -20.33 -15.01 -12.38
C ARG A 811 -19.85 -13.58 -12.67
N LEU A 812 -18.76 -13.39 -13.42
CA LEU A 812 -18.18 -12.07 -13.71
C LEU A 812 -19.05 -11.15 -14.59
N PHE A 813 -20.23 -11.60 -15.04
CA PHE A 813 -21.21 -10.78 -15.77
C PHE A 813 -22.65 -11.03 -15.28
N ALA A 814 -22.96 -10.69 -14.03
CA ALA A 814 -24.35 -10.63 -13.58
C ALA A 814 -24.56 -9.69 -12.38
N SER A 815 -24.19 -8.42 -12.49
CA SER A 815 -24.71 -7.37 -11.59
C SER A 815 -24.91 -6.07 -12.36
N ASN A 816 -26.02 -5.99 -13.11
CA ASN A 816 -26.81 -4.78 -13.40
C ASN A 816 -27.77 -4.93 -14.60
N PHE A 817 -28.42 -6.08 -14.77
CA PHE A 817 -29.67 -6.14 -15.54
C PHE A 817 -30.59 -7.18 -14.90
N GLU A 818 -31.35 -6.75 -13.88
CA GLU A 818 -32.64 -7.38 -13.65
C GLU A 818 -33.64 -6.80 -14.66
N THR A 819 -34.25 -7.73 -15.37
CA THR A 819 -35.31 -7.58 -16.35
C THR A 819 -36.57 -6.96 -15.77
N ALA A 820 -37.24 -6.11 -16.54
CA ALA A 820 -38.70 -5.99 -16.50
C ALA A 820 -39.21 -5.94 -17.95
N ASP A 821 -40.17 -6.82 -18.23
CA ASP A 821 -40.98 -7.04 -19.45
C ASP A 821 -40.86 -6.05 -20.62
#